data_AF-A0A8C2B5L1-F1
#
_entry.id   AF-A0A8C2B5L1-F1
#
_cell.length_a   1.000
_cell.length_b   1.000
_cell.length_c   1.000
_cell.angle_alpha   90.00
_cell.angle_beta   90.00
_cell.angle_gamma   90.00
#
_symmetry.space_group_name_H-M   'P 1'
#
loop_
_entity.id
_entity.type
_entity.pdbx_description
1 polymer ?
#
loop_
_entity_poly.entity_id
_entity_poly.type
_entity_poly.pdbx_seq_one_letter_code
_entity_poly.pdbx_strand_id
1 'polypeptide(L)'
;MAGKKKEISLQVNINTDDQWSEMLSTKGLIVVDVYQQWCGPCRAVISLFRKIKNELGDELLHFATAEADGIEALEKYRGKCEPTFLFYAGGELVSVLRGPNAPLLQRLIQEELSKEKNVLEHGAARRAVTDEGLTEEEEVNEDHPHDEDVNVPANESCTVAIIKPDVVAHGKADEIIMKIQDAGFVILAHEERTLSEAEAQDFYQHKAAEPYFQELIQFMSSGPSHVLLISKTEGCEDVIPAWREFIGPPDVEEARRTQPESLRAQYGTETLLNALHGSSDSEQASRELAFFFPSFRMAMADSGSERAGPEQGHVERTLALIRPDAARENREEILGRIHEAGFTVAMQRELMLSEDQVRQFYSDHLEQEYFPSLLESMTSGPVLALALVKERAVEHWRNILGPKDPIQAKTEQPNSLRAQFSSGHSSINQLHGSGSSEEAEREIGFFFPPEDTLAVIKPDTQHKEEILEEIRARAFTISHLKDTVLSREMAEEFYKEHRDKPFFSQLVDYMCRGPCTMMVLTKENAVEEWRAAMGPTDPSEARQTAPESLRARFAKDMLENAVHGSSNNQHAHQKIQFIFGDISSESVIIDGAASPLLETEESFAELKNLQASRSPSSDDVRNQTEPSSTEAAEEIKPETTESQPASSDETEALEMPTSSPQDAGLYLNE
;
A
#
# COMPACT_ATOMS: atom_id res chain seq x y z
N MET A 1 36.63 55.70 19.10
CA MET A 1 36.39 54.90 17.87
C MET A 1 36.24 53.44 18.29
N ALA A 2 35.04 53.01 18.65
CA ALA A 2 34.76 51.59 18.85
C ALA A 2 34.28 51.03 17.51
N GLY A 3 34.95 50.00 16.98
CA GLY A 3 34.56 49.37 15.73
C GLY A 3 33.18 48.74 15.85
N LYS A 4 32.33 48.90 14.84
CA LYS A 4 31.08 48.13 14.75
C LYS A 4 31.44 46.65 14.79
N LYS A 5 30.91 45.90 15.76
CA LYS A 5 30.91 44.42 15.68
C LYS A 5 30.19 44.06 14.38
N LYS A 6 30.88 43.38 13.48
CA LYS A 6 30.27 42.79 12.28
C LYS A 6 29.37 41.68 12.78
N GLU A 7 28.09 41.74 12.45
CA GLU A 7 27.14 40.67 12.76
C GLU A 7 27.58 39.44 11.97
N ILE A 8 27.89 38.34 12.66
CA ILE A 8 28.38 37.12 12.01
C ILE A 8 27.15 36.41 11.45
N SER A 9 27.04 36.33 10.13
CA SER A 9 25.98 35.54 9.49
C SER A 9 26.16 34.07 9.86
N LEU A 10 25.07 33.44 10.31
CA LEU A 10 25.08 32.03 10.74
C LEU A 10 25.44 31.10 9.57
N GLN A 11 24.88 31.43 8.40
CA GLN A 11 25.04 30.78 7.11
C GLN A 11 25.74 31.73 6.11
N VAL A 12 26.34 31.15 5.07
CA VAL A 12 26.80 31.85 3.87
C VAL A 12 25.80 31.60 2.73
N ASN A 13 25.35 32.65 2.05
CA ASN A 13 24.46 32.52 0.90
C ASN A 13 25.28 32.32 -0.38
N ILE A 14 24.91 31.34 -1.20
CA ILE A 14 25.59 30.93 -2.42
C ILE A 14 24.58 30.99 -3.57
N ASN A 15 24.86 31.83 -4.57
CA ASN A 15 23.96 32.11 -5.69
C ASN A 15 24.68 32.05 -7.05
N THR A 16 25.97 31.67 -7.08
CA THR A 16 26.77 31.52 -8.32
C THR A 16 27.80 30.39 -8.21
N ASP A 17 28.24 29.84 -9.35
CA ASP A 17 29.25 28.77 -9.42
C ASP A 17 30.64 29.18 -8.87
N ASP A 18 31.00 30.45 -8.98
CA ASP A 18 32.23 30.99 -8.35
C ASP A 18 32.16 30.85 -6.81
N GLN A 19 31.01 31.22 -6.21
CA GLN A 19 30.80 31.10 -4.77
C GLN A 19 30.69 29.63 -4.33
N TRP A 20 30.11 28.77 -5.18
CA TRP A 20 30.06 27.33 -4.97
C TRP A 20 31.47 26.72 -4.92
N SER A 21 32.33 27.10 -5.87
CA SER A 21 33.72 26.65 -5.96
C SER A 21 34.59 27.15 -4.79
N GLU A 22 34.38 28.39 -4.34
CA GLU A 22 35.01 28.94 -3.14
C GLU A 22 34.56 28.20 -1.88
N MET A 23 33.27 27.89 -1.76
CA MET A 23 32.71 27.10 -0.65
C MET A 23 33.36 25.72 -0.57
N LEU A 24 33.41 24.95 -1.68
CA LEU A 24 34.01 23.61 -1.70
C LEU A 24 35.50 23.59 -1.32
N SER A 25 36.20 24.73 -1.45
CA SER A 25 37.59 24.90 -1.04
C SER A 25 37.77 25.18 0.47
N THR A 26 36.67 25.33 1.22
CA THR A 26 36.69 25.64 2.65
C THR A 26 37.02 24.40 3.48
N LYS A 27 37.90 24.56 4.48
CA LYS A 27 38.32 23.46 5.36
C LYS A 27 37.27 23.16 6.43
N GLY A 28 36.81 21.91 6.48
CA GLY A 28 35.87 21.38 7.47
C GLY A 28 34.69 20.68 6.81
N LEU A 29 33.64 20.45 7.61
CA LEU A 29 32.31 20.02 7.15
C LEU A 29 31.48 21.26 6.82
N ILE A 30 30.81 21.23 5.67
CA ILE A 30 29.93 22.29 5.19
C ILE A 30 28.55 21.69 4.94
N VAL A 31 27.54 22.22 5.63
CA VAL A 31 26.14 21.80 5.49
C VAL A 31 25.41 22.85 4.66
N VAL A 32 24.90 22.46 3.50
CA VAL A 32 24.27 23.35 2.51
C VAL A 32 22.77 23.07 2.44
N ASP A 33 21.96 24.05 2.82
CA ASP A 33 20.51 24.07 2.60
C ASP A 33 20.20 24.51 1.15
N VAL A 34 19.80 23.57 0.29
CA VAL A 34 19.54 23.81 -1.14
C VAL A 34 18.08 24.18 -1.35
N TYR A 35 17.83 25.31 -2.02
CA TYR A 35 16.49 25.86 -2.23
C TYR A 35 16.29 26.39 -3.66
N GLN A 36 15.02 26.53 -4.07
CA GLN A 36 14.63 27.15 -5.35
C GLN A 36 14.31 28.64 -5.12
N GLN A 37 14.58 29.50 -6.11
CA GLN A 37 14.38 30.95 -6.04
C GLN A 37 12.95 31.34 -5.60
N TRP A 38 11.95 30.53 -5.95
CA TRP A 38 10.54 30.77 -5.64
C TRP A 38 10.09 30.35 -4.23
N CYS A 39 10.81 29.44 -3.55
CA CYS A 39 10.49 29.01 -2.18
C CYS A 39 11.39 29.65 -1.11
N GLY A 40 12.67 29.92 -1.44
CA GLY A 40 13.66 30.46 -0.51
C GLY A 40 14.21 29.43 0.50
N PRO A 41 15.26 29.78 1.25
CA PRO A 41 15.91 28.86 2.18
C PRO A 41 15.03 28.49 3.37
N CYS A 42 15.25 27.31 3.94
CA CYS A 42 14.42 26.76 5.00
C CYS A 42 14.57 27.57 6.30
N ARG A 43 13.54 28.35 6.64
CA ARG A 43 13.57 29.24 7.82
C ARG A 43 13.51 28.48 9.15
N ALA A 44 13.01 27.24 9.15
CA ALA A 44 12.88 26.41 10.34
C ALA A 44 14.25 25.96 10.88
N VAL A 45 15.22 25.62 10.01
CA VAL A 45 16.54 25.11 10.45
C VAL A 45 17.49 26.18 10.99
N ILE A 46 17.16 27.48 10.84
CA ILE A 46 18.00 28.60 11.30
C ILE A 46 18.18 28.59 12.83
N SER A 47 17.17 28.16 13.58
CA SER A 47 17.25 27.99 15.05
C SER A 47 18.11 26.78 15.41
N LEU A 48 17.92 25.66 14.71
CA LEU A 48 18.67 24.41 14.89
C LEU A 48 20.17 24.60 14.61
N PHE A 49 20.54 25.15 13.47
CA PHE A 49 21.94 25.44 13.13
C PHE A 49 22.58 26.41 14.13
N ARG A 50 21.81 27.34 14.70
CA ARG A 50 22.29 28.22 15.78
C ARG A 50 22.53 27.45 17.08
N LYS A 51 21.62 26.55 17.46
CA LYS A 51 21.76 25.64 18.62
C LYS A 51 23.01 24.77 18.46
N ILE A 52 23.11 24.02 17.36
CA ILE A 52 24.24 23.13 17.04
C ILE A 52 25.57 23.90 17.01
N LYS A 53 25.63 25.09 16.38
CA LYS A 53 26.87 25.89 16.34
C LYS A 53 27.31 26.39 17.72
N ASN A 54 26.36 26.71 18.59
CA ASN A 54 26.65 27.11 19.97
C ASN A 54 27.03 25.92 20.87
N GLU A 55 26.45 24.75 20.65
CA GLU A 55 26.71 23.52 21.41
C GLU A 55 28.06 22.88 21.05
N LEU A 56 28.36 22.77 19.76
CA LEU A 56 29.61 22.17 19.27
C LEU A 56 30.78 23.15 19.27
N GLY A 57 30.53 24.44 19.04
CA GLY A 57 31.54 25.51 19.08
C GLY A 57 32.69 25.35 18.06
N ASP A 58 32.49 24.55 17.01
CA ASP A 58 33.59 24.02 16.20
C ASP A 58 33.96 24.92 15.01
N GLU A 59 35.27 25.20 14.85
CA GLU A 59 35.79 25.99 13.73
C GLU A 59 35.77 25.24 12.38
N LEU A 60 35.55 23.92 12.39
CA LEU A 60 35.42 23.09 11.19
C LEU A 60 33.95 22.89 10.76
N LEU A 61 32.96 23.49 11.44
CA LEU A 61 31.54 23.38 11.07
C LEU A 61 31.01 24.66 10.42
N HIS A 62 30.71 24.57 9.12
CA HIS A 62 30.18 25.66 8.31
C HIS A 62 28.76 25.36 7.87
N PHE A 63 27.93 26.40 7.75
CA PHE A 63 26.58 26.30 7.21
C PHE A 63 26.44 27.25 6.02
N ALA A 64 25.71 26.82 5.01
CA ALA A 64 25.41 27.60 3.82
C ALA A 64 23.95 27.42 3.37
N THR A 65 23.50 28.31 2.49
CA THR A 65 22.26 28.16 1.73
C THR A 65 22.58 28.34 0.25
N ALA A 66 22.05 27.51 -0.64
CA ALA A 66 22.36 27.55 -2.08
C ALA A 66 21.11 27.61 -2.96
N GLU A 67 21.06 28.58 -3.86
CA GLU A 67 19.97 28.75 -4.84
C GLU A 67 20.23 27.90 -6.09
N ALA A 68 19.52 26.77 -6.22
CA ALA A 68 19.77 25.76 -7.26
C ALA A 68 19.57 26.29 -8.70
N ASP A 69 18.71 27.29 -8.87
CA ASP A 69 18.47 27.95 -10.16
C ASP A 69 19.70 28.71 -10.69
N GLY A 70 20.57 29.19 -9.79
CA GLY A 70 21.74 30.03 -10.11
C GLY A 70 23.09 29.32 -10.17
N ILE A 71 23.11 28.00 -9.98
CA ILE A 71 24.33 27.18 -9.85
C ILE A 71 24.22 25.99 -10.81
N GLU A 72 25.17 25.83 -11.74
CA GLU A 72 25.22 24.71 -12.69
C GLU A 72 25.45 23.37 -11.97
N ALA A 73 26.32 23.37 -10.94
CA ALA A 73 26.60 22.17 -10.14
C ALA A 73 25.39 21.61 -9.36
N LEU A 74 24.28 22.38 -9.28
CA LEU A 74 23.03 21.99 -8.62
C LEU A 74 21.87 21.77 -9.60
N GLU A 75 22.12 21.69 -10.90
CA GLU A 75 21.09 21.51 -11.94
C GLU A 75 20.12 20.37 -11.63
N LYS A 76 20.64 19.22 -11.16
CA LYS A 76 19.85 18.04 -10.79
C LYS A 76 18.90 18.24 -9.59
N TYR A 77 19.01 19.33 -8.85
CA TYR A 77 18.09 19.69 -7.74
C TYR A 77 17.01 20.69 -8.14
N ARG A 78 17.01 21.19 -9.40
CA ARG A 78 16.02 22.16 -9.87
C ARG A 78 14.61 21.54 -9.95
N GLY A 79 13.59 22.35 -9.72
CA GLY A 79 12.18 21.96 -9.82
C GLY A 79 11.63 21.15 -8.62
N LYS A 80 12.45 20.78 -7.64
CA LYS A 80 12.01 20.06 -6.43
C LYS A 80 11.62 21.04 -5.30
N CYS A 81 10.51 20.75 -4.60
CA CYS A 81 10.00 21.57 -3.48
C CYS A 81 10.49 21.08 -2.10
N GLU A 82 11.21 19.95 -2.05
CA GLU A 82 11.62 19.29 -0.80
C GLU A 82 12.88 19.95 -0.19
N PRO A 83 12.91 20.23 1.13
CA PRO A 83 14.13 20.65 1.82
C PRO A 83 15.26 19.64 1.63
N THR A 84 16.39 20.07 1.07
CA THR A 84 17.52 19.18 0.76
C THR A 84 18.81 19.74 1.38
N PHE A 85 19.45 18.96 2.26
CA PHE A 85 20.70 19.31 2.91
C PHE A 85 21.86 18.48 2.36
N LEU A 86 22.85 19.14 1.75
CA LEU A 86 24.05 18.51 1.22
C LEU A 86 25.23 18.71 2.18
N PHE A 87 26.00 17.65 2.43
CA PHE A 87 27.14 17.68 3.35
C PHE A 87 28.43 17.53 2.54
N TYR A 88 29.27 18.56 2.56
CA TYR A 88 30.56 18.56 1.86
C TYR A 88 31.73 18.58 2.84
N ALA A 89 32.75 17.77 2.59
CA ALA A 89 33.99 17.75 3.35
C ALA A 89 35.20 17.61 2.41
N GLY A 90 36.15 18.55 2.49
CA GLY A 90 37.33 18.57 1.61
C GLY A 90 37.03 18.68 0.10
N GLY A 91 35.86 19.23 -0.26
CA GLY A 91 35.38 19.36 -1.64
C GLY A 91 34.56 18.17 -2.16
N GLU A 92 34.43 17.09 -1.40
CA GLU A 92 33.65 15.90 -1.76
C GLU A 92 32.29 15.89 -1.04
N LEU A 93 31.24 15.42 -1.72
CA LEU A 93 29.92 15.17 -1.11
C LEU A 93 30.04 13.92 -0.22
N VAL A 94 29.76 14.04 1.07
CA VAL A 94 29.90 12.93 2.04
C VAL A 94 28.56 12.44 2.60
N SER A 95 27.50 13.24 2.51
CA SER A 95 26.14 12.84 2.89
C SER A 95 25.08 13.73 2.23
N VAL A 96 23.85 13.24 2.14
CA VAL A 96 22.66 13.94 1.66
C VAL A 96 21.52 13.62 2.61
N LEU A 97 20.76 14.64 3.01
CA LEU A 97 19.50 14.48 3.74
C LEU A 97 18.37 15.18 2.98
N ARG A 98 17.26 14.47 2.80
CA ARG A 98 16.01 14.97 2.22
C ARG A 98 14.96 15.10 3.32
N GLY A 99 14.09 16.10 3.22
CA GLY A 99 13.02 16.38 4.17
C GLY A 99 13.46 17.13 5.46
N PRO A 100 12.51 17.75 6.18
CA PRO A 100 12.79 18.58 7.37
C PRO A 100 13.00 17.77 8.67
N ASN A 101 13.80 16.70 8.66
CA ASN A 101 14.04 15.88 9.85
C ASN A 101 15.14 16.47 10.75
N ALA A 102 14.75 17.30 11.73
CA ALA A 102 15.68 18.00 12.63
C ALA A 102 16.56 17.07 13.51
N PRO A 103 16.05 16.01 14.16
CA PRO A 103 16.89 15.06 14.90
C PRO A 103 17.92 14.34 14.02
N LEU A 104 17.52 13.87 12.84
CA LEU A 104 18.42 13.19 11.90
C LEU A 104 19.48 14.15 11.35
N LEU A 105 19.09 15.39 11.01
CA LEU A 105 20.02 16.46 10.63
C LEU A 105 21.05 16.74 11.72
N GLN A 106 20.63 16.88 12.98
CA GLN A 106 21.55 17.08 14.10
C GLN A 106 22.51 15.90 14.29
N ARG A 107 22.02 14.65 14.19
CA ARG A 107 22.82 13.44 14.28
C ARG A 107 23.85 13.35 13.16
N LEU A 108 23.44 13.53 11.90
CA LEU A 108 24.33 13.49 10.72
C LEU A 108 25.43 14.57 10.81
N ILE A 109 25.10 15.78 11.26
CA ILE A 109 26.11 16.83 11.48
C ILE A 109 27.17 16.38 12.49
N GLN A 110 26.77 15.74 13.59
CA GLN A 110 27.71 15.25 14.61
C GLN A 110 28.56 14.08 14.09
N GLU A 111 27.96 13.14 13.36
CA GLU A 111 28.67 12.00 12.77
C GLU A 111 29.69 12.43 11.71
N GLU A 112 29.27 13.22 10.70
CA GLU A 112 30.16 13.67 9.62
C GLU A 112 31.26 14.62 10.10
N LEU A 113 30.96 15.49 11.08
CA LEU A 113 31.99 16.36 11.66
C LEU A 113 33.05 15.55 12.43
N SER A 114 32.63 14.46 13.09
CA SER A 114 33.54 13.54 13.78
C SER A 114 34.39 12.73 12.77
N LYS A 115 33.82 12.34 11.63
CA LYS A 115 34.54 11.69 10.52
C LYS A 115 35.57 12.63 9.89
N GLU A 116 35.20 13.86 9.55
CA GLU A 116 36.14 14.85 8.95
C GLU A 116 37.27 15.24 9.92
N LYS A 117 37.01 15.35 11.23
CA LYS A 117 38.09 15.49 12.24
C LYS A 117 39.06 14.32 12.19
N ASN A 118 38.56 13.08 12.15
CA ASN A 118 39.41 11.89 12.09
C ASN A 118 40.25 11.86 10.79
N VAL A 119 39.65 12.23 9.65
CA VAL A 119 40.36 12.42 8.37
C VAL A 119 41.49 13.46 8.51
N LEU A 120 41.21 14.62 9.10
CA LEU A 120 42.18 15.72 9.24
C LEU A 120 43.28 15.46 10.28
N GLU A 121 43.01 14.68 11.33
CA GLU A 121 43.95 14.37 12.40
C GLU A 121 44.78 13.10 12.14
N HIS A 122 44.16 12.05 11.59
CA HIS A 122 44.75 10.71 11.47
C HIS A 122 44.97 10.27 10.01
N GLY A 123 44.56 11.08 9.02
CA GLY A 123 44.75 10.78 7.60
C GLY A 123 43.87 9.65 7.07
N ALA A 124 42.70 9.44 7.69
CA ALA A 124 41.69 8.50 7.17
C ALA A 124 41.22 8.90 5.76
N ALA A 125 40.78 7.93 4.96
CA ALA A 125 40.22 8.22 3.65
C ALA A 125 38.82 8.85 3.79
N ARG A 126 38.54 9.89 2.99
CA ARG A 126 37.16 10.35 2.81
C ARG A 126 36.37 9.33 2.01
N ARG A 127 35.09 9.19 2.33
CA ARG A 127 34.13 8.37 1.59
C ARG A 127 33.15 9.32 0.90
N ALA A 128 33.44 9.65 -0.35
CA ALA A 128 32.49 10.36 -1.19
C ALA A 128 31.22 9.50 -1.38
N VAL A 129 30.08 10.17 -1.46
CA VAL A 129 28.74 9.59 -1.67
C VAL A 129 28.16 10.15 -2.97
N THR A 130 27.66 9.26 -3.82
CA THR A 130 26.78 9.59 -4.94
C THR A 130 25.37 9.82 -4.41
N ASP A 131 24.72 10.90 -4.86
CA ASP A 131 23.28 11.12 -4.62
C ASP A 131 22.52 10.35 -5.71
N GLU A 132 22.20 9.09 -5.39
CA GLU A 132 21.65 8.10 -6.33
C GLU A 132 20.15 8.31 -6.60
N GLY A 133 19.44 9.12 -5.80
CA GLY A 133 18.02 9.44 -5.99
C GLY A 133 17.71 10.37 -7.19
N LEU A 134 18.60 10.42 -8.19
CA LEU A 134 18.61 11.36 -9.31
C LEU A 134 19.27 10.84 -10.61
N THR A 135 19.64 9.56 -10.71
CA THR A 135 20.08 8.98 -12.00
C THR A 135 18.90 8.57 -12.87
N GLU A 136 18.91 8.97 -14.14
CA GLU A 136 17.91 8.59 -15.15
C GLU A 136 18.08 7.12 -15.57
N GLU A 137 17.54 6.18 -14.80
CA GLU A 137 17.12 4.85 -15.27
C GLU A 137 16.14 4.22 -14.25
N GLU A 138 15.10 3.54 -14.74
CA GLU A 138 14.00 3.02 -13.93
C GLU A 138 14.40 1.75 -13.15
N GLU A 139 14.93 1.89 -11.94
CA GLU A 139 14.88 0.81 -10.93
C GLU A 139 14.29 1.30 -9.61
N VAL A 140 13.10 0.78 -9.30
CA VAL A 140 12.36 1.06 -8.07
C VAL A 140 13.04 0.32 -6.91
N ASN A 141 13.95 1.00 -6.20
CA ASN A 141 14.30 0.66 -4.82
C ASN A 141 13.51 1.58 -3.89
N GLU A 142 12.35 1.09 -3.43
CA GLU A 142 11.60 1.69 -2.31
C GLU A 142 12.34 1.43 -0.98
N ASP A 143 13.47 2.11 -0.78
CA ASP A 143 14.03 2.34 0.57
C ASP A 143 13.57 3.72 1.06
N HIS A 144 12.25 3.85 1.26
CA HIS A 144 11.72 4.80 2.23
C HIS A 144 11.77 4.14 3.61
N PRO A 145 12.46 4.72 4.61
CA PRO A 145 12.40 4.23 5.98
C PRO A 145 11.05 4.61 6.63
N HIS A 146 9.99 3.95 6.16
CA HIS A 146 8.62 4.01 6.67
C HIS A 146 8.14 2.62 7.09
N ASP A 147 8.86 2.07 8.08
CA ASP A 147 8.36 1.26 9.20
C ASP A 147 9.60 0.67 9.91
N GLU A 148 10.35 1.53 10.61
CA GLU A 148 11.07 1.01 11.77
C GLU A 148 10.01 0.65 12.81
N ASP A 149 9.82 -0.64 13.05
CA ASP A 149 9.08 -1.16 14.22
C ASP A 149 9.61 -0.48 15.49
N VAL A 150 8.93 0.59 15.94
CA VAL A 150 9.22 1.23 17.23
C VAL A 150 8.67 0.31 18.33
N ASN A 151 9.41 -0.76 18.59
CA ASN A 151 9.09 -1.80 19.55
C ASN A 151 9.34 -1.26 20.97
N VAL A 152 8.38 -0.47 21.46
CA VAL A 152 8.39 0.11 22.81
C VAL A 152 8.29 -1.01 23.84
N PRO A 153 9.20 -1.08 24.84
CA PRO A 153 9.12 -2.08 25.90
C PRO A 153 7.75 -2.07 26.60
N ALA A 154 7.20 -3.26 26.88
CA ALA A 154 5.84 -3.52 27.36
C ALA A 154 5.44 -2.92 28.74
N ASN A 155 6.19 -1.95 29.27
CA ASN A 155 5.96 -1.28 30.54
C ASN A 155 5.77 0.25 30.42
N GLU A 156 5.83 0.85 29.23
CA GLU A 156 5.63 2.30 29.06
C GLU A 156 4.17 2.65 28.71
N SER A 157 3.56 3.53 29.52
CA SER A 157 2.25 4.12 29.21
C SER A 157 2.37 5.13 28.05
N CYS A 158 1.48 5.05 27.07
CA CYS A 158 1.36 6.04 25.99
C CYS A 158 -0.01 6.73 25.97
N THR A 159 -0.09 7.94 25.39
CA THR A 159 -1.33 8.68 25.18
C THR A 159 -1.31 9.44 23.86
N VAL A 160 -2.49 9.70 23.30
CA VAL A 160 -2.64 10.63 22.17
C VAL A 160 -2.60 12.07 22.66
N ALA A 161 -1.91 12.91 21.91
CA ALA A 161 -1.84 14.35 22.03
C ALA A 161 -2.20 14.97 20.67
N ILE A 162 -3.12 15.93 20.62
CA ILE A 162 -3.51 16.59 19.36
C ILE A 162 -3.20 18.08 19.47
N ILE A 163 -2.39 18.59 18.55
CA ILE A 163 -2.19 20.02 18.31
C ILE A 163 -3.28 20.48 17.34
N LYS A 164 -4.13 21.41 17.79
CA LYS A 164 -5.37 21.80 17.11
C LYS A 164 -5.14 22.71 15.89
N PRO A 165 -6.12 22.80 14.95
CA PRO A 165 -5.92 23.52 13.69
C PRO A 165 -5.59 25.00 13.81
N ASP A 166 -6.04 25.66 14.89
CA ASP A 166 -5.69 27.05 15.17
C ASP A 166 -4.18 27.23 15.35
N VAL A 167 -3.52 26.33 16.09
CA VAL A 167 -2.07 26.38 16.32
C VAL A 167 -1.28 26.10 15.05
N VAL A 168 -1.71 25.10 14.28
CA VAL A 168 -1.07 24.70 13.02
C VAL A 168 -1.17 25.84 12.00
N ALA A 169 -2.35 26.44 11.82
CA ALA A 169 -2.56 27.59 10.93
C ALA A 169 -1.74 28.84 11.34
N HIS A 170 -1.39 28.99 12.62
CA HIS A 170 -0.50 30.06 13.09
C HIS A 170 1.00 29.71 13.00
N GLY A 171 1.36 28.54 12.44
CA GLY A 171 2.76 28.10 12.26
C GLY A 171 3.50 27.83 13.57
N LYS A 172 2.79 27.42 14.62
CA LYS A 172 3.34 27.20 15.98
C LYS A 172 3.48 25.72 16.38
N ALA A 173 3.10 24.80 15.49
CA ALA A 173 3.16 23.36 15.74
C ALA A 173 4.57 22.90 16.15
N ASP A 174 5.59 23.21 15.34
CA ASP A 174 6.99 22.81 15.60
C ASP A 174 7.51 23.34 16.95
N GLU A 175 7.15 24.58 17.31
CA GLU A 175 7.52 25.19 18.60
C GLU A 175 6.94 24.40 19.78
N ILE A 176 5.71 23.90 19.63
CA ILE A 176 5.06 23.04 20.63
C ILE A 176 5.70 21.65 20.64
N ILE A 177 5.94 21.03 19.47
CA ILE A 177 6.60 19.72 19.36
C ILE A 177 7.97 19.73 20.04
N MET A 178 8.77 20.79 19.81
CA MET A 178 10.03 21.00 20.52
C MET A 178 9.85 21.11 22.04
N LYS A 179 8.83 21.84 22.52
CA LYS A 179 8.53 21.95 23.96
C LYS A 179 8.09 20.61 24.58
N ILE A 180 7.39 19.76 23.83
CA ILE A 180 7.01 18.41 24.25
C ILE A 180 8.27 17.55 24.47
N GLN A 181 9.19 17.57 23.51
CA GLN A 181 10.47 16.85 23.57
C GLN A 181 11.39 17.38 24.69
N ASP A 182 11.57 18.71 24.79
CA ASP A 182 12.39 19.36 25.83
C ASP A 182 11.82 19.11 27.26
N ALA A 183 10.53 18.77 27.39
CA ALA A 183 9.89 18.39 28.65
C ALA A 183 10.03 16.88 29.00
N GLY A 184 10.74 16.10 28.19
CA GLY A 184 11.01 14.68 28.44
C GLY A 184 9.90 13.72 28.00
N PHE A 185 9.00 14.15 27.12
CA PHE A 185 8.09 13.23 26.43
C PHE A 185 8.76 12.70 25.16
N VAL A 186 8.61 11.41 24.90
CA VAL A 186 9.06 10.76 23.65
C VAL A 186 7.87 10.71 22.70
N ILE A 187 8.06 11.22 21.48
CA ILE A 187 7.06 11.11 20.41
C ILE A 187 7.35 9.79 19.68
N LEU A 188 6.40 8.87 19.75
CA LEU A 188 6.48 7.51 19.18
C LEU A 188 5.94 7.47 17.75
N ALA A 189 4.92 8.29 17.46
CA ALA A 189 4.35 8.47 16.13
C ALA A 189 3.85 9.92 15.97
N HIS A 190 3.86 10.43 14.74
CA HIS A 190 3.44 11.79 14.38
C HIS A 190 2.78 11.76 13.00
N GLU A 191 1.54 12.24 12.92
CA GLU A 191 0.79 12.41 11.67
C GLU A 191 0.25 13.84 11.60
N GLU A 192 0.21 14.44 10.41
CA GLU A 192 -0.60 15.63 10.14
C GLU A 192 -1.90 15.19 9.46
N ARG A 193 -3.05 15.47 10.08
CA ARG A 193 -4.36 15.00 9.63
C ARG A 193 -5.41 16.08 9.74
N THR A 194 -6.18 16.28 8.68
CA THR A 194 -7.42 17.09 8.69
C THR A 194 -8.59 16.15 8.93
N LEU A 195 -9.39 16.38 9.97
CA LEU A 195 -10.56 15.55 10.29
C LEU A 195 -11.77 15.99 9.46
N SER A 196 -12.47 15.06 8.81
CA SER A 196 -13.81 15.33 8.28
C SER A 196 -14.81 15.63 9.41
N GLU A 197 -15.92 16.31 9.12
CA GLU A 197 -16.96 16.57 10.14
C GLU A 197 -17.52 15.26 10.73
N ALA A 198 -17.59 14.20 9.93
CA ALA A 198 -18.04 12.88 10.36
C ALA A 198 -17.04 12.22 11.33
N GLU A 199 -15.74 12.22 11.00
CA GLU A 199 -14.67 11.71 11.88
C GLU A 199 -14.60 12.50 13.18
N ALA A 200 -14.66 13.84 13.12
CA ALA A 200 -14.66 14.67 14.31
C ALA A 200 -15.92 14.44 15.17
N GLN A 201 -17.09 14.23 14.55
CA GLN A 201 -18.34 13.90 15.25
C GLN A 201 -18.27 12.54 15.96
N ASP A 202 -17.67 11.53 15.34
CA ASP A 202 -17.47 10.21 15.95
C ASP A 202 -16.45 10.26 17.10
N PHE A 203 -15.28 10.85 16.85
CA PHE A 203 -14.22 11.03 17.85
C PHE A 203 -14.70 11.77 19.11
N TYR A 204 -15.41 12.89 18.92
CA TYR A 204 -15.95 13.68 20.03
C TYR A 204 -17.37 13.26 20.45
N GLN A 205 -17.92 12.13 20.01
CA GLN A 205 -19.30 11.69 20.30
C GLN A 205 -19.63 11.71 21.82
N HIS A 206 -18.65 11.41 22.67
CA HIS A 206 -18.78 11.50 24.14
C HIS A 206 -19.13 12.91 24.68
N LYS A 207 -18.96 13.96 23.86
CA LYS A 207 -19.32 15.36 24.13
C LYS A 207 -20.61 15.80 23.42
N ALA A 208 -21.37 14.89 22.79
CA ALA A 208 -22.57 15.24 22.03
C ALA A 208 -23.68 15.94 22.84
N ALA A 209 -23.63 15.87 24.17
CA ALA A 209 -24.53 16.58 25.08
C ALA A 209 -24.11 18.04 25.38
N GLU A 210 -22.90 18.45 25.00
CA GLU A 210 -22.38 19.80 25.26
C GLU A 210 -22.97 20.84 24.29
N PRO A 211 -23.31 22.06 24.74
CA PRO A 211 -23.97 23.06 23.90
C PRO A 211 -23.10 23.57 22.75
N TYR A 212 -21.77 23.45 22.88
CA TYR A 212 -20.78 23.84 21.89
C TYR A 212 -20.33 22.67 20.98
N PHE A 213 -20.98 21.50 21.06
CA PHE A 213 -20.52 20.30 20.34
C PHE A 213 -20.37 20.53 18.83
N GLN A 214 -21.34 21.18 18.19
CA GLN A 214 -21.30 21.47 16.75
C GLN A 214 -20.18 22.46 16.38
N GLU A 215 -19.93 23.46 17.23
CA GLU A 215 -18.82 24.42 17.04
C GLU A 215 -17.46 23.72 17.20
N LEU A 216 -17.35 22.74 18.10
CA LEU A 216 -16.15 21.90 18.25
C LEU A 216 -15.90 21.02 17.02
N ILE A 217 -16.95 20.43 16.41
CA ILE A 217 -16.81 19.63 15.19
C ILE A 217 -16.33 20.52 14.04
N GLN A 218 -17.05 21.60 13.77
CA GLN A 218 -16.71 22.55 12.70
C GLN A 218 -15.29 23.11 12.86
N PHE A 219 -14.86 23.38 14.09
CA PHE A 219 -13.50 23.83 14.38
C PHE A 219 -12.44 22.74 14.13
N MET A 220 -12.66 21.52 14.62
CA MET A 220 -11.68 20.43 14.43
C MET A 220 -11.56 19.99 12.97
N SER A 221 -12.58 20.26 12.15
CA SER A 221 -12.59 20.04 10.70
C SER A 221 -12.18 21.27 9.88
N SER A 222 -11.78 22.38 10.49
CA SER A 222 -11.45 23.61 9.76
C SER A 222 -10.04 23.62 9.14
N GLY A 223 -9.21 22.61 9.40
CA GLY A 223 -7.84 22.52 8.89
C GLY A 223 -7.01 21.40 9.53
N PRO A 224 -5.71 21.29 9.18
CA PRO A 224 -4.84 20.22 9.65
C PRO A 224 -4.57 20.33 11.16
N SER A 225 -4.60 19.18 11.84
CA SER A 225 -4.11 18.98 13.20
C SER A 225 -2.86 18.11 13.16
N HIS A 226 -1.92 18.28 14.09
CA HIS A 226 -0.91 17.22 14.31
C HIS A 226 -1.38 16.28 15.41
N VAL A 227 -1.44 15.00 15.09
CA VAL A 227 -1.70 13.92 16.02
C VAL A 227 -0.36 13.31 16.41
N LEU A 228 -0.09 13.27 17.70
CA LEU A 228 1.15 12.75 18.28
C LEU A 228 0.80 11.61 19.22
N LEU A 229 1.49 10.48 19.07
CA LEU A 229 1.52 9.43 20.09
C LEU A 229 2.73 9.67 20.99
N ILE A 230 2.51 9.83 22.30
CA ILE A 230 3.59 10.17 23.25
C ILE A 230 3.69 9.17 24.40
N SER A 231 4.92 8.81 24.79
CA SER A 231 5.26 8.20 26.08
C SER A 231 6.11 9.15 26.93
N LYS A 232 6.45 8.75 28.16
CA LYS A 232 7.35 9.50 29.05
C LYS A 232 8.34 8.55 29.71
N THR A 233 9.63 8.76 29.46
CA THR A 233 10.70 7.83 29.85
C THR A 233 11.29 8.10 31.24
N GLU A 234 11.05 9.27 31.84
CA GLU A 234 11.60 9.62 33.16
C GLU A 234 10.53 9.82 34.25
N GLY A 235 10.64 8.98 35.29
CA GLY A 235 10.15 9.27 36.64
C GLY A 235 8.63 9.30 36.87
N CYS A 236 7.83 8.80 35.94
CA CYS A 236 6.37 8.78 36.05
C CYS A 236 5.79 7.39 35.74
N GLU A 237 4.82 6.94 36.54
CA GLU A 237 4.14 5.65 36.34
C GLU A 237 3.03 5.73 35.27
N ASP A 238 2.56 6.93 34.92
CA ASP A 238 1.49 7.16 33.94
C ASP A 238 1.70 8.48 33.19
N VAL A 239 1.78 8.40 31.86
CA VAL A 239 1.94 9.54 30.95
C VAL A 239 0.70 10.45 30.92
N ILE A 240 -0.51 9.95 31.19
CA ILE A 240 -1.75 10.72 31.04
C ILE A 240 -1.82 11.86 32.07
N PRO A 241 -1.63 11.63 33.39
CA PRO A 241 -1.50 12.71 34.37
C PRO A 241 -0.37 13.69 34.03
N ALA A 242 0.80 13.19 33.62
CA ALA A 242 1.94 14.03 33.27
C ALA A 242 1.66 14.95 32.07
N TRP A 243 1.02 14.41 31.02
CA TRP A 243 0.61 15.17 29.85
C TRP A 243 -0.42 16.25 30.21
N ARG A 244 -1.43 15.88 31.02
CA ARG A 244 -2.47 16.80 31.50
C ARG A 244 -1.91 17.93 32.36
N GLU A 245 -0.93 17.66 33.23
CA GLU A 245 -0.26 18.68 34.03
C GLU A 245 0.57 19.63 33.15
N PHE A 246 1.25 19.11 32.13
CA PHE A 246 2.09 19.90 31.23
C PHE A 246 1.28 20.83 30.30
N ILE A 247 0.17 20.35 29.73
CA ILE A 247 -0.72 21.19 28.92
C ILE A 247 -1.55 22.14 29.78
N GLY A 248 -1.91 21.74 31.01
CA GLY A 248 -2.71 22.51 31.96
C GLY A 248 -4.23 22.36 31.79
N PRO A 249 -5.05 23.09 32.57
CA PRO A 249 -6.51 22.92 32.55
C PRO A 249 -7.11 23.29 31.19
N PRO A 250 -8.26 22.70 30.82
CA PRO A 250 -8.86 22.90 29.49
C PRO A 250 -9.41 24.30 29.28
N ASP A 251 -9.72 25.04 30.35
CA ASP A 251 -10.07 26.45 30.30
C ASP A 251 -8.80 27.33 30.29
N VAL A 252 -8.69 28.18 29.28
CA VAL A 252 -7.50 28.99 29.01
C VAL A 252 -7.31 30.09 30.04
N GLU A 253 -8.38 30.68 30.57
CA GLU A 253 -8.29 31.73 31.60
C GLU A 253 -7.91 31.13 32.96
N GLU A 254 -8.43 29.95 33.29
CA GLU A 254 -7.94 29.18 34.44
C GLU A 254 -6.47 28.78 34.26
N ALA A 255 -6.05 28.33 33.08
CA ALA A 255 -4.66 27.99 32.78
C ALA A 255 -3.74 29.21 33.02
N ARG A 256 -4.05 30.35 32.40
CA ARG A 256 -3.32 31.62 32.59
C ARG A 256 -3.24 32.07 34.07
N ARG A 257 -4.29 31.81 34.87
CA ARG A 257 -4.36 32.18 36.29
C ARG A 257 -3.62 31.21 37.22
N THR A 258 -3.62 29.91 36.92
CA THR A 258 -3.15 28.84 37.83
C THR A 258 -1.81 28.23 37.42
N GLN A 259 -1.56 28.13 36.12
CA GLN A 259 -0.41 27.48 35.50
C GLN A 259 0.02 28.29 34.25
N PRO A 260 0.52 29.53 34.41
CA PRO A 260 0.82 30.43 33.28
C PRO A 260 1.88 29.89 32.31
N GLU A 261 2.73 28.98 32.77
CA GLU A 261 3.74 28.29 31.95
C GLU A 261 3.19 27.08 31.18
N SER A 262 1.93 26.69 31.35
CA SER A 262 1.34 25.55 30.64
C SER A 262 1.11 25.84 29.16
N LEU A 263 1.12 24.81 28.31
CA LEU A 263 0.94 25.02 26.87
C LEU A 263 -0.44 25.63 26.53
N ARG A 264 -1.51 25.28 27.25
CA ARG A 264 -2.83 25.91 27.08
C ARG A 264 -2.86 27.37 27.50
N ALA A 265 -2.07 27.78 28.50
CA ALA A 265 -1.95 29.19 28.88
C ALA A 265 -1.18 30.03 27.84
N GLN A 266 -0.13 29.44 27.25
CA GLN A 266 0.76 30.11 26.28
C GLN A 266 0.16 30.20 24.86
N TYR A 267 -0.51 29.13 24.40
CA TYR A 267 -0.99 29.01 23.01
C TYR A 267 -2.50 29.03 22.86
N GLY A 268 -3.25 28.63 23.90
CA GLY A 268 -4.71 28.68 23.87
C GLY A 268 -5.20 30.13 23.79
N THR A 269 -6.26 30.35 23.02
CA THR A 269 -6.89 31.66 22.85
C THR A 269 -8.24 31.74 23.56
N GLU A 270 -9.07 30.70 23.43
CA GLU A 270 -10.40 30.55 24.02
C GLU A 270 -10.63 29.11 24.54
N THR A 271 -11.70 28.85 25.28
CA THR A 271 -11.96 27.52 25.89
C THR A 271 -12.11 26.39 24.85
N LEU A 272 -12.66 26.68 23.66
CA LEU A 272 -12.68 25.74 22.52
C LEU A 272 -11.33 25.72 21.78
N LEU A 273 -10.75 26.90 21.57
CA LEU A 273 -9.45 27.15 20.95
C LEU A 273 -8.31 27.02 21.98
N ASN A 274 -8.32 25.94 22.77
CA ASN A 274 -7.36 25.73 23.85
C ASN A 274 -6.03 25.11 23.37
N ALA A 275 -5.71 25.23 22.07
CA ALA A 275 -4.48 24.78 21.40
C ALA A 275 -4.15 23.27 21.42
N LEU A 276 -4.40 22.54 22.51
CA LEU A 276 -4.04 21.13 22.65
C LEU A 276 -5.16 20.28 23.26
N HIS A 277 -5.34 19.08 22.71
CA HIS A 277 -6.11 17.99 23.32
C HIS A 277 -5.19 17.04 24.12
N GLY A 278 -5.79 16.35 25.08
CA GLY A 278 -5.12 15.31 25.85
C GLY A 278 -6.15 14.51 26.64
N SER A 279 -6.06 13.19 26.53
CA SER A 279 -6.95 12.20 27.15
C SER A 279 -7.20 12.50 28.63
N SER A 280 -8.38 12.12 29.13
CA SER A 280 -8.76 12.24 30.54
C SER A 280 -8.38 11.03 31.38
N ASP A 281 -8.33 9.87 30.76
CA ASP A 281 -8.11 8.56 31.37
C ASP A 281 -7.59 7.56 30.34
N SER A 282 -7.17 6.38 30.79
CA SER A 282 -6.62 5.32 29.95
C SER A 282 -7.63 4.75 28.95
N GLU A 283 -8.93 4.68 29.28
CA GLU A 283 -9.93 4.18 28.32
C GLU A 283 -10.12 5.17 27.16
N GLN A 284 -10.12 6.47 27.45
CA GLN A 284 -10.11 7.50 26.43
C GLN A 284 -8.83 7.41 25.60
N ALA A 285 -7.64 7.32 26.22
CA ALA A 285 -6.38 7.19 25.48
C ALA A 285 -6.37 5.97 24.55
N SER A 286 -6.85 4.81 24.98
CA SER A 286 -6.94 3.61 24.13
C SER A 286 -7.93 3.76 22.97
N ARG A 287 -9.09 4.41 23.17
CA ARG A 287 -10.04 4.68 22.08
C ARG A 287 -9.46 5.69 21.07
N GLU A 288 -8.83 6.75 21.56
CA GLU A 288 -8.21 7.78 20.70
C GLU A 288 -7.02 7.19 19.92
N LEU A 289 -6.24 6.30 20.54
CA LEU A 289 -5.15 5.57 19.89
C LEU A 289 -5.68 4.63 18.79
N ALA A 290 -6.71 3.83 19.08
CA ALA A 290 -7.32 2.95 18.08
C ALA A 290 -7.98 3.70 16.91
N PHE A 291 -8.42 4.95 17.14
CA PHE A 291 -9.01 5.82 16.12
C PHE A 291 -7.95 6.41 15.16
N PHE A 292 -6.84 6.91 15.69
CA PHE A 292 -5.79 7.56 14.88
C PHE A 292 -4.72 6.60 14.38
N PHE A 293 -4.30 5.65 15.22
CA PHE A 293 -3.21 4.72 14.96
C PHE A 293 -3.71 3.25 15.06
N PRO A 294 -4.63 2.81 14.19
CA PRO A 294 -5.20 1.46 14.25
C PRO A 294 -4.17 0.33 14.03
N SER A 295 -3.02 0.63 13.43
CA SER A 295 -1.86 -0.26 13.31
C SER A 295 -0.99 -0.34 14.58
N PHE A 296 -1.08 0.64 15.50
CA PHE A 296 -0.23 0.69 16.69
C PHE A 296 -0.76 -0.25 17.79
N ARG A 297 -0.03 -1.33 18.06
CA ARG A 297 -0.35 -2.28 19.13
C ARG A 297 0.51 -2.05 20.37
N MET A 298 -0.10 -1.55 21.45
CA MET A 298 0.49 -1.72 22.78
C MET A 298 0.57 -3.20 23.11
N ALA A 299 1.78 -3.72 23.37
CA ALA A 299 1.97 -5.02 23.99
C ALA A 299 1.49 -4.95 25.45
N MET A 300 0.19 -5.16 25.67
CA MET A 300 -0.42 -5.14 27.00
C MET A 300 0.24 -6.20 27.88
N ALA A 301 0.88 -5.74 28.97
CA ALA A 301 1.60 -6.61 29.89
C ALA A 301 0.66 -7.67 30.50
N ASP A 302 1.02 -8.95 30.32
CA ASP A 302 0.46 -10.09 31.04
C ASP A 302 0.81 -9.99 32.54
N SER A 303 0.05 -9.15 33.24
CA SER A 303 0.12 -8.96 34.68
C SER A 303 -0.89 -9.90 35.33
N GLY A 304 -0.42 -11.11 35.64
CA GLY A 304 -1.22 -12.23 36.13
C GLY A 304 -2.25 -11.86 37.20
N SER A 305 -3.52 -11.83 36.79
CA SER A 305 -4.69 -11.68 37.66
C SER A 305 -5.76 -12.66 37.19
N GLU A 306 -5.82 -13.83 37.83
CA GLU A 306 -6.90 -14.81 37.64
C GLU A 306 -8.27 -14.21 37.98
N ARG A 307 -8.94 -13.60 36.99
CA ARG A 307 -10.37 -13.30 37.03
C ARG A 307 -10.99 -13.59 35.68
N ALA A 308 -11.51 -14.81 35.56
CA ALA A 308 -12.27 -15.28 34.41
C ALA A 308 -13.46 -14.36 34.09
N GLY A 309 -13.28 -13.50 33.09
CA GLY A 309 -14.34 -13.08 32.17
C GLY A 309 -14.22 -13.91 30.87
N PRO A 310 -15.26 -13.93 30.01
CA PRO A 310 -15.17 -14.65 28.75
C PRO A 310 -14.15 -13.99 27.83
N GLU A 311 -13.12 -14.74 27.45
CA GLU A 311 -12.11 -14.30 26.50
C GLU A 311 -12.78 -13.97 25.16
N GLN A 312 -12.67 -12.71 24.72
CA GLN A 312 -12.89 -12.37 23.32
C GLN A 312 -11.63 -12.79 22.55
N GLY A 313 -11.60 -14.07 22.15
CA GLY A 313 -10.45 -14.70 21.54
C GLY A 313 -9.87 -13.88 20.38
N HIS A 314 -8.59 -13.51 20.49
CA HIS A 314 -7.95 -12.71 19.47
C HIS A 314 -7.79 -13.54 18.20
N VAL A 315 -8.42 -13.10 17.12
CA VAL A 315 -8.39 -13.75 15.82
C VAL A 315 -7.00 -13.58 15.20
N GLU A 316 -6.29 -14.67 14.95
CA GLU A 316 -4.96 -14.70 14.33
C GLU A 316 -5.04 -15.22 12.88
N ARG A 317 -4.09 -14.80 12.04
CA ARG A 317 -3.89 -15.31 10.68
C ARG A 317 -2.62 -16.18 10.61
N THR A 318 -2.61 -17.22 9.77
CA THR A 318 -1.41 -18.01 9.43
C THR A 318 -1.41 -18.35 7.95
N LEU A 319 -0.24 -18.42 7.31
CA LEU A 319 -0.16 -19.03 5.98
C LEU A 319 -0.27 -20.56 6.11
N ALA A 320 -1.04 -21.17 5.21
CA ALA A 320 -0.95 -22.56 4.85
C ALA A 320 -0.65 -22.67 3.36
N LEU A 321 0.45 -23.33 3.01
CA LEU A 321 0.93 -23.44 1.63
C LEU A 321 1.06 -24.91 1.24
N ILE A 322 0.20 -25.32 0.31
CA ILE A 322 0.15 -26.69 -0.22
C ILE A 322 0.98 -26.73 -1.50
N ARG A 323 1.98 -27.61 -1.51
CA ARG A 323 2.97 -27.72 -2.60
C ARG A 323 2.41 -28.48 -3.80
N PRO A 324 3.02 -28.39 -5.00
CA PRO A 324 2.34 -28.75 -6.24
C PRO A 324 1.88 -30.21 -6.33
N ASP A 325 2.60 -31.17 -5.73
CA ASP A 325 2.19 -32.57 -5.75
C ASP A 325 0.94 -32.80 -4.87
N ALA A 326 0.93 -32.32 -3.63
CA ALA A 326 -0.24 -32.41 -2.76
C ALA A 326 -1.41 -31.54 -3.23
N ALA A 327 -1.15 -30.40 -3.88
CA ALA A 327 -2.19 -29.57 -4.49
C ALA A 327 -2.85 -30.25 -5.70
N ARG A 328 -2.10 -31.11 -6.41
CA ARG A 328 -2.59 -31.90 -7.55
C ARG A 328 -3.34 -33.16 -7.12
N GLU A 329 -2.88 -33.85 -6.07
CA GLU A 329 -3.38 -35.18 -5.69
C GLU A 329 -4.33 -35.19 -4.49
N ASN A 330 -4.18 -34.25 -3.53
CA ASN A 330 -4.85 -34.32 -2.22
C ASN A 330 -5.59 -33.04 -1.78
N ARG A 331 -5.73 -32.04 -2.67
CA ARG A 331 -6.31 -30.70 -2.36
C ARG A 331 -7.58 -30.76 -1.52
N GLU A 332 -8.61 -31.47 -1.99
CA GLU A 332 -9.91 -31.48 -1.31
C GLU A 332 -9.85 -32.18 0.05
N GLU A 333 -9.02 -33.22 0.22
CA GLU A 333 -8.84 -33.86 1.52
C GLU A 333 -8.15 -32.90 2.50
N ILE A 334 -7.11 -32.18 2.06
CA ILE A 334 -6.39 -31.21 2.88
C ILE A 334 -7.30 -30.04 3.29
N LEU A 335 -8.09 -29.49 2.35
CA LEU A 335 -9.09 -28.45 2.65
C LEU A 335 -10.17 -28.98 3.62
N GLY A 336 -10.61 -30.23 3.44
CA GLY A 336 -11.51 -30.91 4.38
C GLY A 336 -10.93 -30.94 5.80
N ARG A 337 -9.67 -31.36 5.98
CA ARG A 337 -9.00 -31.37 7.29
C ARG A 337 -8.82 -29.96 7.89
N ILE A 338 -8.58 -28.94 7.07
CA ILE A 338 -8.49 -27.54 7.52
C ILE A 338 -9.84 -27.08 8.10
N HIS A 339 -10.96 -27.39 7.43
CA HIS A 339 -12.30 -27.09 7.92
C HIS A 339 -12.69 -27.94 9.15
N GLU A 340 -12.40 -29.24 9.17
CA GLU A 340 -12.61 -30.11 10.34
C GLU A 340 -11.82 -29.64 11.57
N ALA A 341 -10.63 -29.07 11.37
CA ALA A 341 -9.82 -28.45 12.41
C ALA A 341 -10.37 -27.09 12.89
N GLY A 342 -11.45 -26.58 12.31
CA GLY A 342 -12.11 -25.34 12.70
C GLY A 342 -11.36 -24.08 12.27
N PHE A 343 -10.63 -24.12 11.16
CA PHE A 343 -10.12 -22.90 10.51
C PHE A 343 -11.14 -22.33 9.52
N THR A 344 -11.18 -21.01 9.43
CA THR A 344 -11.80 -20.29 8.32
C THR A 344 -10.72 -19.97 7.29
N VAL A 345 -10.94 -20.26 6.01
CA VAL A 345 -10.08 -19.77 4.93
C VAL A 345 -10.53 -18.35 4.61
N ALA A 346 -9.72 -17.34 4.90
CA ALA A 346 -10.03 -15.95 4.57
C ALA A 346 -9.63 -15.60 3.14
N MET A 347 -8.51 -16.15 2.66
CA MET A 347 -8.04 -15.98 1.29
C MET A 347 -7.45 -17.28 0.77
N GLN A 348 -7.58 -17.52 -0.54
CA GLN A 348 -7.03 -18.66 -1.25
C GLN A 348 -6.50 -18.16 -2.59
N ARG A 349 -5.25 -18.50 -2.97
CA ARG A 349 -4.69 -18.15 -4.28
C ARG A 349 -3.89 -19.33 -4.85
N GLU A 350 -4.09 -19.63 -6.12
CA GLU A 350 -3.37 -20.67 -6.85
C GLU A 350 -2.43 -20.03 -7.88
N LEU A 351 -1.14 -20.37 -7.83
CA LEU A 351 -0.12 -19.70 -8.62
C LEU A 351 1.07 -20.61 -8.96
N MET A 352 1.66 -20.40 -10.14
CA MET A 352 2.98 -20.93 -10.50
C MET A 352 4.04 -19.98 -9.96
N LEU A 353 4.99 -20.46 -9.16
CA LEU A 353 6.11 -19.65 -8.70
C LEU A 353 7.29 -19.74 -9.66
N SER A 354 7.98 -18.63 -9.90
CA SER A 354 9.27 -18.59 -10.58
C SER A 354 10.40 -19.05 -9.65
N GLU A 355 11.58 -19.40 -10.21
CA GLU A 355 12.74 -19.72 -9.37
C GLU A 355 13.12 -18.56 -8.43
N ASP A 356 13.07 -17.32 -8.91
CA ASP A 356 13.41 -16.13 -8.13
C ASP A 356 12.41 -15.89 -7.00
N GLN A 357 11.11 -16.09 -7.24
CA GLN A 357 10.08 -16.00 -6.20
C GLN A 357 10.29 -17.07 -5.11
N VAL A 358 10.68 -18.29 -5.48
CA VAL A 358 10.98 -19.35 -4.49
C VAL A 358 12.25 -19.02 -3.70
N ARG A 359 13.28 -18.42 -4.34
CA ARG A 359 14.50 -17.96 -3.67
C ARG A 359 14.25 -16.79 -2.71
N GLN A 360 13.37 -15.86 -3.07
CA GLN A 360 12.95 -14.76 -2.22
C GLN A 360 12.15 -15.26 -1.01
N PHE A 361 11.15 -16.12 -1.24
CA PHE A 361 10.29 -16.66 -0.18
C PHE A 361 11.04 -17.56 0.82
N TYR A 362 12.00 -18.36 0.35
CA TYR A 362 12.81 -19.24 1.18
C TYR A 362 14.27 -18.75 1.32
N SER A 363 14.48 -17.43 1.43
CA SER A 363 15.80 -16.79 1.54
C SER A 363 16.67 -17.37 2.66
N ASP A 364 16.10 -17.60 3.85
CA ASP A 364 16.79 -18.24 5.00
C ASP A 364 17.25 -19.69 4.74
N HIS A 365 16.78 -20.31 3.66
CA HIS A 365 17.04 -21.71 3.34
C HIS A 365 18.01 -21.89 2.17
N LEU A 366 18.51 -20.81 1.55
CA LEU A 366 19.34 -20.86 0.33
C LEU A 366 20.62 -21.73 0.48
N GLU A 367 21.21 -21.79 1.67
CA GLU A 367 22.43 -22.56 1.96
C GLU A 367 22.16 -24.03 2.37
N GLN A 368 20.90 -24.44 2.47
CA GLN A 368 20.54 -25.79 2.96
C GLN A 368 20.70 -26.85 1.86
N GLU A 369 21.24 -28.03 2.20
CA GLU A 369 21.49 -29.11 1.22
C GLU A 369 20.23 -29.58 0.48
N TYR A 370 19.04 -29.44 1.08
CA TYR A 370 17.76 -29.79 0.46
C TYR A 370 17.14 -28.68 -0.40
N PHE A 371 17.71 -27.47 -0.40
CA PHE A 371 17.15 -26.32 -1.13
C PHE A 371 17.01 -26.54 -2.64
N PRO A 372 17.96 -27.18 -3.36
CA PRO A 372 17.77 -27.43 -4.80
C PRO A 372 16.54 -28.29 -5.12
N SER A 373 16.26 -29.30 -4.29
CA SER A 373 15.06 -30.13 -4.43
C SER A 373 13.78 -29.41 -3.98
N LEU A 374 13.90 -28.44 -3.05
CA LEU A 374 12.78 -27.56 -2.69
C LEU A 374 12.42 -26.65 -3.87
N LEU A 375 13.42 -26.05 -4.49
CA LEU A 375 13.27 -25.19 -5.66
C LEU A 375 12.57 -25.94 -6.81
N GLU A 376 13.11 -27.11 -7.20
CA GLU A 376 12.52 -27.97 -8.23
C GLU A 376 11.07 -28.38 -7.89
N SER A 377 10.79 -28.74 -6.63
CA SER A 377 9.44 -29.11 -6.20
C SER A 377 8.46 -27.93 -6.28
N MET A 378 8.86 -26.73 -5.86
CA MET A 378 8.00 -25.55 -5.83
C MET A 378 7.72 -24.95 -7.22
N THR A 379 8.63 -25.11 -8.19
CA THR A 379 8.43 -24.64 -9.58
C THR A 379 7.79 -25.68 -10.50
N SER A 380 7.66 -26.93 -10.06
CA SER A 380 7.10 -28.06 -10.84
C SER A 380 5.62 -27.94 -11.23
N GLY A 381 4.86 -27.04 -10.61
CA GLY A 381 3.43 -26.89 -10.82
C GLY A 381 2.81 -25.83 -9.91
N PRO A 382 1.48 -25.66 -9.95
CA PRO A 382 0.81 -24.63 -9.18
C PRO A 382 0.82 -24.97 -7.69
N VAL A 383 1.15 -23.98 -6.87
CA VAL A 383 0.98 -24.03 -5.41
C VAL A 383 -0.38 -23.48 -5.03
N LEU A 384 -0.94 -23.98 -3.92
CA LEU A 384 -2.15 -23.41 -3.33
C LEU A 384 -1.79 -22.74 -1.99
N ALA A 385 -1.79 -21.41 -2.00
CA ALA A 385 -1.63 -20.59 -0.81
C ALA A 385 -3.00 -20.32 -0.17
N LEU A 386 -3.06 -20.37 1.16
CA LEU A 386 -4.26 -20.12 1.96
C LEU A 386 -3.91 -19.22 3.14
N ALA A 387 -4.63 -18.11 3.32
CA ALA A 387 -4.60 -17.35 4.57
C ALA A 387 -5.68 -17.95 5.51
N LEU A 388 -5.24 -18.70 6.51
CA LEU A 388 -6.12 -19.34 7.48
C LEU A 388 -6.35 -18.45 8.70
N VAL A 389 -7.58 -18.44 9.20
CA VAL A 389 -8.04 -17.60 10.30
C VAL A 389 -8.59 -18.47 11.41
N LYS A 390 -8.07 -18.26 12.63
CA LYS A 390 -8.51 -18.90 13.87
C LYS A 390 -7.94 -18.16 15.08
N GLU A 391 -8.52 -18.35 16.26
CA GLU A 391 -7.79 -18.08 17.51
C GLU A 391 -6.53 -18.98 17.57
N ARG A 392 -5.37 -18.40 17.89
CA ARG A 392 -4.04 -19.07 17.93
C ARG A 392 -3.75 -19.88 16.66
N ALA A 393 -4.09 -19.33 15.50
CA ALA A 393 -3.99 -19.96 14.19
C ALA A 393 -2.61 -20.56 13.89
N VAL A 394 -1.51 -19.84 14.16
CA VAL A 394 -0.14 -20.29 13.87
C VAL A 394 0.18 -21.55 14.69
N GLU A 395 -0.11 -21.53 15.99
CA GLU A 395 0.14 -22.66 16.88
C GLU A 395 -0.73 -23.87 16.49
N HIS A 396 -2.03 -23.67 16.29
CA HIS A 396 -2.94 -24.75 15.90
C HIS A 396 -2.53 -25.39 14.56
N TRP A 397 -2.13 -24.58 13.58
CA TRP A 397 -1.76 -25.07 12.26
C TRP A 397 -0.47 -25.88 12.33
N ARG A 398 0.56 -25.37 13.03
CA ARG A 398 1.80 -26.10 13.30
C ARG A 398 1.57 -27.44 14.01
N ASN A 399 0.68 -27.47 15.00
CA ASN A 399 0.34 -28.69 15.75
C ASN A 399 -0.33 -29.76 14.87
N ILE A 400 -1.13 -29.35 13.89
CA ILE A 400 -1.81 -30.25 12.94
C ILE A 400 -0.87 -30.69 11.80
N LEU A 401 0.03 -29.81 11.35
CA LEU A 401 1.08 -30.12 10.37
C LEU A 401 2.05 -31.19 10.87
N GLY A 402 2.48 -31.12 12.14
CA GLY A 402 3.50 -32.00 12.72
C GLY A 402 4.93 -31.67 12.28
N PRO A 403 5.91 -32.56 12.58
CA PRO A 403 7.33 -32.34 12.33
C PRO A 403 7.67 -31.93 10.88
N LYS A 404 8.66 -31.04 10.70
CA LYS A 404 9.10 -30.60 9.36
C LYS A 404 9.73 -31.76 8.54
N ASP A 405 10.36 -32.72 9.20
CA ASP A 405 10.93 -33.91 8.57
C ASP A 405 9.85 -35.00 8.32
N PRO A 406 9.67 -35.50 7.08
CA PRO A 406 8.64 -36.49 6.76
C PRO A 406 8.82 -37.86 7.44
N ILE A 407 10.06 -38.26 7.77
CA ILE A 407 10.34 -39.53 8.43
C ILE A 407 9.98 -39.41 9.91
N GLN A 408 10.38 -38.32 10.56
CA GLN A 408 10.00 -37.99 11.94
C GLN A 408 8.48 -37.84 12.09
N ALA A 409 7.82 -37.17 11.14
CA ALA A 409 6.37 -37.06 11.14
C ALA A 409 5.70 -38.45 11.12
N LYS A 410 6.16 -39.38 10.28
CA LYS A 410 5.63 -40.76 10.23
C LYS A 410 5.88 -41.58 11.48
N THR A 411 7.03 -41.41 12.14
CA THR A 411 7.43 -42.23 13.30
C THR A 411 6.89 -41.71 14.62
N GLU A 412 6.88 -40.39 14.82
CA GLU A 412 6.46 -39.75 16.07
C GLU A 412 4.99 -39.31 16.05
N GLN A 413 4.47 -38.84 14.90
CA GLN A 413 3.14 -38.25 14.77
C GLN A 413 2.40 -38.73 13.50
N PRO A 414 2.10 -40.03 13.36
CA PRO A 414 1.52 -40.61 12.13
C PRO A 414 0.15 -40.04 11.73
N ASN A 415 -0.53 -39.33 12.64
CA ASN A 415 -1.80 -38.65 12.39
C ASN A 415 -1.66 -37.19 11.91
N SER A 416 -0.43 -36.65 11.86
CA SER A 416 -0.16 -35.29 11.38
C SER A 416 -0.31 -35.20 9.86
N LEU A 417 -0.64 -34.00 9.34
CA LEU A 417 -0.86 -33.83 7.90
C LEU A 417 0.42 -34.12 7.10
N ARG A 418 1.62 -33.77 7.61
CA ARG A 418 2.90 -34.08 6.94
C ARG A 418 3.22 -35.58 6.92
N ALA A 419 2.72 -36.36 7.87
CA ALA A 419 2.85 -37.81 7.85
C ALA A 419 1.88 -38.47 6.85
N GLN A 420 0.65 -37.95 6.75
CA GLN A 420 -0.41 -38.49 5.89
C GLN A 420 -0.20 -38.13 4.42
N PHE A 421 0.10 -36.87 4.11
CA PHE A 421 0.28 -36.36 2.74
C PHE A 421 1.74 -36.34 2.29
N SER A 422 2.52 -37.35 2.70
CA SER A 422 3.92 -37.47 2.27
C SER A 422 4.04 -38.15 0.91
N SER A 423 4.58 -37.47 -0.10
CA SER A 423 4.97 -38.12 -1.36
C SER A 423 6.16 -39.04 -1.12
N GLY A 424 6.00 -40.36 -1.33
CA GLY A 424 7.01 -41.38 -0.99
C GLY A 424 8.35 -41.28 -1.73
N HIS A 425 8.46 -40.37 -2.69
CA HIS A 425 9.67 -40.08 -3.49
C HIS A 425 10.34 -38.74 -3.14
N SER A 426 9.71 -37.90 -2.33
CA SER A 426 10.28 -36.59 -1.94
C SER A 426 10.91 -36.65 -0.55
N SER A 427 12.09 -36.07 -0.41
CA SER A 427 12.76 -35.84 0.88
C SER A 427 12.12 -34.69 1.67
N ILE A 428 11.14 -33.99 1.11
CA ILE A 428 10.60 -32.75 1.65
C ILE A 428 9.10 -32.89 1.91
N ASN A 429 8.65 -32.29 3.02
CA ASN A 429 7.23 -32.22 3.36
C ASN A 429 6.43 -31.47 2.28
N GLN A 430 5.15 -31.82 2.15
CA GLN A 430 4.25 -31.29 1.11
C GLN A 430 3.41 -30.08 1.57
N LEU A 431 3.55 -29.69 2.85
CA LEU A 431 2.72 -28.69 3.52
C LEU A 431 3.59 -27.75 4.34
N HIS A 432 3.59 -26.48 3.95
CA HIS A 432 4.25 -25.40 4.66
C HIS A 432 3.25 -24.61 5.50
N GLY A 433 3.76 -23.98 6.56
CA GLY A 433 3.01 -23.14 7.46
C GLY A 433 3.96 -22.39 8.37
N SER A 434 3.59 -21.14 8.65
CA SER A 434 4.41 -20.13 9.32
C SER A 434 4.87 -20.59 10.71
N GLY A 435 6.09 -20.20 11.09
CA GLY A 435 6.72 -20.50 12.38
C GLY A 435 6.24 -19.59 13.51
N SER A 436 6.00 -18.31 13.22
CA SER A 436 5.51 -17.29 14.14
C SER A 436 4.45 -16.39 13.47
N SER A 437 3.86 -15.47 14.24
CA SER A 437 2.88 -14.50 13.75
C SER A 437 3.50 -13.48 12.79
N GLU A 438 4.76 -13.09 13.02
CA GLU A 438 5.52 -12.17 12.16
C GLU A 438 5.96 -12.87 10.86
N GLU A 439 6.33 -14.16 10.91
CA GLU A 439 6.48 -14.96 9.69
C GLU A 439 5.14 -15.04 8.95
N ALA A 440 4.03 -15.30 9.63
CA ALA A 440 2.71 -15.39 9.00
C ALA A 440 2.33 -14.10 8.27
N GLU A 441 2.58 -12.93 8.85
CA GLU A 441 2.27 -11.65 8.23
C GLU A 441 3.11 -11.40 6.97
N ARG A 442 4.45 -11.59 7.03
CA ARG A 442 5.32 -11.48 5.86
C ARG A 442 4.99 -12.49 4.76
N GLU A 443 4.74 -13.74 5.16
CA GLU A 443 4.41 -14.83 4.23
C GLU A 443 3.03 -14.62 3.57
N ILE A 444 2.04 -14.11 4.32
CA ILE A 444 0.74 -13.72 3.77
C ILE A 444 0.90 -12.54 2.82
N GLY A 445 1.64 -11.48 3.18
CA GLY A 445 1.88 -10.32 2.30
C GLY A 445 2.54 -10.71 0.98
N PHE A 446 3.49 -11.65 0.99
CA PHE A 446 4.08 -12.21 -0.23
C PHE A 446 3.06 -12.96 -1.10
N PHE A 447 2.18 -13.76 -0.48
CA PHE A 447 1.19 -14.58 -1.18
C PHE A 447 -0.16 -13.91 -1.44
N PHE A 448 -0.42 -12.73 -0.87
CA PHE A 448 -1.66 -11.96 -0.96
C PHE A 448 -1.37 -10.44 -0.83
N PRO A 449 -0.52 -9.86 -1.69
CA PRO A 449 -0.27 -8.42 -1.67
C PRO A 449 -1.58 -7.65 -1.94
N PRO A 450 -1.66 -6.36 -1.57
CA PRO A 450 -2.72 -5.48 -2.02
C PRO A 450 -2.80 -5.50 -3.56
N GLU A 451 -3.99 -5.78 -4.09
CA GLU A 451 -4.30 -5.77 -5.52
C GLU A 451 -5.33 -4.67 -5.80
N ASP A 452 -5.23 -4.05 -6.97
CA ASP A 452 -6.25 -3.15 -7.49
C ASP A 452 -7.16 -3.87 -8.50
N THR A 453 -8.47 -3.64 -8.39
CA THR A 453 -9.46 -4.09 -9.37
C THR A 453 -10.34 -2.94 -9.82
N LEU A 454 -10.77 -2.97 -11.10
CA LEU A 454 -11.80 -2.06 -11.55
C LEU A 454 -13.18 -2.60 -11.13
N ALA A 455 -13.93 -1.75 -10.42
CA ALA A 455 -15.36 -1.92 -10.20
C ALA A 455 -16.14 -0.88 -10.99
N VAL A 456 -17.26 -1.29 -11.58
CA VAL A 456 -18.13 -0.44 -12.39
C VAL A 456 -19.56 -0.62 -11.95
N ILE A 457 -20.18 0.45 -11.44
CA ILE A 457 -21.63 0.54 -11.28
C ILE A 457 -22.19 1.04 -12.61
N LYS A 458 -23.04 0.24 -13.25
CA LYS A 458 -23.58 0.53 -14.58
C LYS A 458 -24.70 1.60 -14.54
N PRO A 459 -25.04 2.22 -15.69
CA PRO A 459 -26.11 3.22 -15.75
C PRO A 459 -27.47 2.68 -15.29
N ASP A 460 -28.35 3.59 -14.87
CA ASP A 460 -29.76 3.31 -14.57
C ASP A 460 -30.01 2.30 -13.42
N THR A 461 -29.02 2.00 -12.58
CA THR A 461 -29.25 1.33 -11.29
C THR A 461 -29.79 2.30 -10.24
N GLN A 462 -30.76 1.85 -9.44
CA GLN A 462 -31.30 2.60 -8.30
C GLN A 462 -30.61 2.25 -6.97
N HIS A 463 -29.63 1.35 -7.00
CA HIS A 463 -28.99 0.76 -5.82
C HIS A 463 -27.51 1.19 -5.67
N LYS A 464 -27.13 2.37 -6.16
CA LYS A 464 -25.73 2.84 -6.14
C LYS A 464 -25.20 2.89 -4.70
N GLU A 465 -25.98 3.44 -3.79
CA GLU A 465 -25.63 3.62 -2.38
C GLU A 465 -25.50 2.27 -1.67
N GLU A 466 -26.44 1.34 -1.87
CA GLU A 466 -26.38 -0.03 -1.33
C GLU A 466 -25.15 -0.82 -1.82
N ILE A 467 -24.75 -0.63 -3.09
CA ILE A 467 -23.54 -1.24 -3.65
C ILE A 467 -22.27 -0.64 -3.01
N LEU A 468 -22.23 0.67 -2.78
CA LEU A 468 -21.11 1.33 -2.10
C LEU A 468 -21.00 0.92 -0.63
N GLU A 469 -22.13 0.73 0.07
CA GLU A 469 -22.17 0.18 1.42
C GLU A 469 -21.64 -1.27 1.47
N GLU A 470 -22.03 -2.12 0.52
CA GLU A 470 -21.51 -3.50 0.41
C GLU A 470 -19.99 -3.52 0.14
N ILE A 471 -19.47 -2.63 -0.71
CA ILE A 471 -18.03 -2.48 -0.98
C ILE A 471 -17.27 -2.14 0.31
N ARG A 472 -17.76 -1.15 1.07
CA ARG A 472 -17.16 -0.77 2.37
C ARG A 472 -17.26 -1.88 3.42
N ALA A 473 -18.42 -2.54 3.53
CA ALA A 473 -18.65 -3.65 4.46
C ALA A 473 -17.74 -4.86 4.19
N ARG A 474 -17.30 -5.02 2.94
CA ARG A 474 -16.30 -6.03 2.52
C ARG A 474 -14.85 -5.59 2.70
N ALA A 475 -14.60 -4.44 3.33
CA ALA A 475 -13.28 -3.87 3.56
C ALA A 475 -12.44 -3.67 2.27
N PHE A 476 -13.09 -3.20 1.20
CA PHE A 476 -12.36 -2.61 0.07
C PHE A 476 -12.09 -1.13 0.33
N THR A 477 -10.86 -0.69 0.07
CA THR A 477 -10.54 0.73 -0.06
C THR A 477 -10.93 1.19 -1.46
N ILE A 478 -11.68 2.29 -1.58
CA ILE A 478 -11.94 2.94 -2.88
C ILE A 478 -10.83 3.97 -3.08
N SER A 479 -9.80 3.62 -3.85
CA SER A 479 -8.64 4.49 -4.08
C SER A 479 -8.94 5.62 -5.06
N HIS A 480 -9.77 5.34 -6.09
CA HIS A 480 -10.27 6.35 -7.02
C HIS A 480 -11.74 6.11 -7.38
N LEU A 481 -12.49 7.18 -7.60
CA LEU A 481 -13.89 7.15 -8.03
C LEU A 481 -14.13 8.20 -9.13
N LYS A 482 -14.84 7.82 -10.19
CA LYS A 482 -15.15 8.67 -11.35
C LYS A 482 -16.55 8.37 -11.89
N ASP A 483 -17.49 9.28 -11.67
CA ASP A 483 -18.78 9.27 -12.37
C ASP A 483 -18.59 9.83 -13.79
N THR A 484 -18.90 9.04 -14.82
CA THR A 484 -18.73 9.44 -16.23
C THR A 484 -19.76 8.81 -17.16
N VAL A 485 -20.18 9.53 -18.20
CA VAL A 485 -20.94 8.97 -19.32
C VAL A 485 -19.93 8.52 -20.37
N LEU A 486 -19.98 7.26 -20.79
CA LEU A 486 -19.06 6.76 -21.82
C LEU A 486 -19.50 7.22 -23.21
N SER A 487 -18.55 7.67 -24.04
CA SER A 487 -18.78 7.79 -25.48
C SER A 487 -18.97 6.41 -26.11
N ARG A 488 -19.52 6.35 -27.32
CA ARG A 488 -19.66 5.08 -28.04
C ARG A 488 -18.29 4.46 -28.31
N GLU A 489 -17.30 5.25 -28.74
CA GLU A 489 -15.95 4.74 -28.98
C GLU A 489 -15.31 4.22 -27.69
N MET A 490 -15.46 4.95 -26.58
CA MET A 490 -14.95 4.53 -25.27
C MET A 490 -15.58 3.20 -24.82
N ALA A 491 -16.90 3.04 -24.97
CA ALA A 491 -17.60 1.82 -24.61
C ALA A 491 -17.24 0.64 -25.55
N GLU A 492 -17.07 0.89 -26.85
CA GLU A 492 -16.66 -0.14 -27.82
C GLU A 492 -15.22 -0.63 -27.58
N GLU A 493 -14.30 0.24 -27.16
CA GLU A 493 -12.93 -0.12 -26.79
C GLU A 493 -12.87 -0.78 -25.40
N PHE A 494 -13.63 -0.28 -24.42
CA PHE A 494 -13.75 -0.88 -23.09
C PHE A 494 -14.28 -2.32 -23.14
N TYR A 495 -15.22 -2.62 -24.04
CA TYR A 495 -15.77 -3.98 -24.21
C TYR A 495 -15.23 -4.73 -25.45
N LYS A 496 -14.07 -4.33 -26.01
CA LYS A 496 -13.55 -4.88 -27.28
C LYS A 496 -13.43 -6.41 -27.35
N GLU A 497 -13.15 -7.08 -26.22
CA GLU A 497 -13.11 -8.54 -26.10
C GLU A 497 -14.46 -9.23 -26.39
N HIS A 498 -15.54 -8.45 -26.48
CA HIS A 498 -16.88 -8.93 -26.79
C HIS A 498 -17.36 -8.49 -28.17
N ARG A 499 -16.53 -7.85 -29.01
CA ARG A 499 -16.92 -7.27 -30.32
C ARG A 499 -17.65 -8.27 -31.24
N ASP A 500 -17.25 -9.54 -31.22
CA ASP A 500 -17.85 -10.61 -32.04
C ASP A 500 -19.10 -11.28 -31.41
N LYS A 501 -19.54 -10.83 -30.23
CA LYS A 501 -20.72 -11.39 -29.53
C LYS A 501 -22.01 -10.71 -30.01
N PRO A 502 -23.13 -11.46 -30.17
CA PRO A 502 -24.39 -10.92 -30.70
C PRO A 502 -25.03 -9.85 -29.79
N PHE A 503 -24.64 -9.77 -28.52
CA PHE A 503 -25.11 -8.76 -27.56
C PHE A 503 -24.22 -7.50 -27.52
N PHE A 504 -23.11 -7.43 -28.26
CA PHE A 504 -22.11 -6.36 -28.14
C PHE A 504 -22.69 -4.96 -28.35
N SER A 505 -23.41 -4.73 -29.46
CA SER A 505 -24.03 -3.42 -29.72
C SER A 505 -24.99 -3.04 -28.60
N GLN A 506 -25.80 -3.98 -28.09
CA GLN A 506 -26.78 -3.71 -27.03
C GLN A 506 -26.10 -3.35 -25.71
N LEU A 507 -24.97 -3.99 -25.39
CA LEU A 507 -24.15 -3.66 -24.22
C LEU A 507 -23.51 -2.27 -24.34
N VAL A 508 -22.95 -1.93 -25.50
CA VAL A 508 -22.42 -0.60 -25.81
C VAL A 508 -23.53 0.46 -25.71
N ASP A 509 -24.66 0.21 -26.37
CA ASP A 509 -25.83 1.10 -26.37
C ASP A 509 -26.36 1.33 -24.95
N TYR A 510 -26.35 0.30 -24.08
CA TYR A 510 -26.74 0.41 -22.67
C TYR A 510 -25.75 1.25 -21.85
N MET A 511 -24.45 1.01 -22.00
CA MET A 511 -23.39 1.74 -21.28
C MET A 511 -23.29 3.23 -21.67
N CYS A 512 -23.82 3.61 -22.83
CA CYS A 512 -23.89 5.01 -23.29
C CYS A 512 -25.17 5.75 -22.84
N ARG A 513 -26.13 5.10 -22.14
CA ARG A 513 -27.43 5.72 -21.78
C ARG A 513 -27.35 6.80 -20.71
N GLY A 514 -26.35 6.71 -19.83
CA GLY A 514 -26.27 7.53 -18.63
C GLY A 514 -24.91 7.40 -17.92
N PRO A 515 -24.76 8.04 -16.75
CA PRO A 515 -23.51 8.00 -15.99
C PRO A 515 -23.26 6.60 -15.42
N CYS A 516 -22.03 6.14 -15.54
CA CYS A 516 -21.46 4.99 -14.85
C CYS A 516 -20.60 5.49 -13.68
N THR A 517 -20.59 4.79 -12.55
CA THR A 517 -19.57 5.02 -11.50
C THR A 517 -18.43 4.03 -11.70
N MET A 518 -17.29 4.52 -12.17
CA MET A 518 -16.05 3.76 -12.27
C MET A 518 -15.26 3.92 -10.96
N MET A 519 -14.73 2.83 -10.41
CA MET A 519 -13.98 2.84 -9.16
C MET A 519 -12.76 1.92 -9.27
N VAL A 520 -11.64 2.35 -8.69
CA VAL A 520 -10.53 1.46 -8.37
C VAL A 520 -10.74 0.99 -6.94
N LEU A 521 -10.80 -0.33 -6.74
CA LEU A 521 -10.92 -0.96 -5.42
C LEU A 521 -9.61 -1.66 -5.08
N THR A 522 -9.00 -1.27 -3.96
CA THR A 522 -7.74 -1.80 -3.43
C THR A 522 -8.03 -2.72 -2.25
N LYS A 523 -7.54 -3.97 -2.29
CA LYS A 523 -7.64 -4.97 -1.21
C LYS A 523 -6.67 -6.13 -1.46
N GLU A 524 -6.25 -6.86 -0.42
CA GLU A 524 -5.70 -8.21 -0.57
C GLU A 524 -6.64 -9.06 -1.46
N ASN A 525 -6.14 -9.66 -2.55
CA ASN A 525 -6.92 -10.48 -3.50
C ASN A 525 -8.17 -9.76 -4.12
N ALA A 526 -8.09 -8.44 -4.34
CA ALA A 526 -9.24 -7.61 -4.70
C ALA A 526 -10.04 -8.09 -5.92
N VAL A 527 -9.37 -8.63 -6.96
CA VAL A 527 -10.04 -9.09 -8.17
C VAL A 527 -10.95 -10.28 -7.87
N GLU A 528 -10.49 -11.27 -7.10
CA GLU A 528 -11.30 -12.45 -6.76
C GLU A 528 -12.42 -12.10 -5.79
N GLU A 529 -12.11 -11.32 -4.74
CA GLU A 529 -13.09 -10.84 -3.76
C GLU A 529 -14.22 -10.04 -4.42
N TRP A 530 -13.91 -9.17 -5.39
CA TRP A 530 -14.92 -8.38 -6.10
C TRP A 530 -15.75 -9.26 -7.03
N ARG A 531 -15.14 -10.27 -7.66
CA ARG A 531 -15.86 -11.25 -8.49
C ARG A 531 -16.80 -12.13 -7.65
N ALA A 532 -16.39 -12.53 -6.44
CA ALA A 532 -17.23 -13.24 -5.49
C ALA A 532 -18.41 -12.37 -5.02
N ALA A 533 -18.17 -11.09 -4.72
CA ALA A 533 -19.23 -10.13 -4.37
C ALA A 533 -20.23 -9.89 -5.52
N MET A 534 -19.74 -9.78 -6.76
CA MET A 534 -20.60 -9.65 -7.95
C MET A 534 -21.44 -10.90 -8.21
N GLY A 535 -20.87 -12.10 -8.05
CA GLY A 535 -21.50 -13.37 -8.39
C GLY A 535 -21.55 -13.69 -9.89
N PRO A 536 -22.15 -14.83 -10.29
CA PRO A 536 -22.30 -15.25 -11.68
C PRO A 536 -22.92 -14.19 -12.60
N THR A 537 -22.54 -14.20 -13.87
CA THR A 537 -23.02 -13.20 -14.85
C THR A 537 -24.50 -13.35 -15.17
N ASP A 538 -25.06 -14.57 -15.10
CA ASP A 538 -26.49 -14.84 -15.20
C ASP A 538 -27.16 -14.61 -13.83
N PRO A 539 -28.14 -13.68 -13.71
CA PRO A 539 -28.80 -13.40 -12.44
C PRO A 539 -29.61 -14.58 -11.86
N SER A 540 -30.07 -15.50 -12.71
CA SER A 540 -30.82 -16.69 -12.29
C SER A 540 -29.90 -17.79 -11.79
N GLU A 541 -28.71 -17.92 -12.35
CA GLU A 541 -27.63 -18.72 -11.77
C GLU A 541 -27.17 -18.12 -10.44
N ALA A 542 -26.90 -16.80 -10.41
CA ALA A 542 -26.49 -16.09 -9.19
C ALA A 542 -27.51 -16.27 -8.05
N ARG A 543 -28.81 -16.15 -8.31
CA ARG A 543 -29.86 -16.41 -7.31
C ARG A 543 -29.90 -17.86 -6.78
N GLN A 544 -29.33 -18.83 -7.49
CA GLN A 544 -29.26 -20.23 -7.07
C GLN A 544 -27.95 -20.56 -6.33
N THR A 545 -26.81 -20.04 -6.80
CA THR A 545 -25.48 -20.43 -6.31
C THR A 545 -24.84 -19.41 -5.36
N ALA A 546 -25.24 -18.13 -5.44
CA ALA A 546 -24.73 -17.02 -4.64
C ALA A 546 -25.84 -15.98 -4.38
N PRO A 547 -26.92 -16.32 -3.63
CA PRO A 547 -28.12 -15.49 -3.50
C PRO A 547 -27.85 -14.09 -2.89
N GLU A 548 -26.82 -13.95 -2.07
CA GLU A 548 -26.41 -12.67 -1.46
C GLU A 548 -25.55 -11.79 -2.38
N SER A 549 -25.17 -12.27 -3.56
CA SER A 549 -24.33 -11.53 -4.50
C SER A 549 -25.06 -10.32 -5.10
N LEU A 550 -24.28 -9.31 -5.51
CA LEU A 550 -24.81 -8.07 -6.10
C LEU A 550 -25.66 -8.33 -7.35
N ARG A 551 -25.30 -9.33 -8.18
CA ARG A 551 -26.12 -9.70 -9.35
C ARG A 551 -27.37 -10.49 -8.98
N ALA A 552 -27.34 -11.31 -7.95
CA ALA A 552 -28.54 -11.99 -7.46
C ALA A 552 -29.58 -10.99 -6.90
N ARG A 553 -29.09 -9.99 -6.14
CA ARG A 553 -29.90 -8.94 -5.49
C ARG A 553 -30.40 -7.86 -6.46
N PHE A 554 -29.54 -7.35 -7.35
CA PHE A 554 -29.81 -6.10 -8.09
C PHE A 554 -29.88 -6.21 -9.62
N ALA A 555 -29.56 -7.35 -10.23
CA ALA A 555 -29.65 -7.48 -11.69
C ALA A 555 -31.07 -7.85 -12.15
N LYS A 556 -31.57 -7.12 -13.17
CA LYS A 556 -32.86 -7.40 -13.80
C LYS A 556 -32.74 -8.58 -14.79
N ASP A 557 -31.71 -8.53 -15.63
CA ASP A 557 -31.36 -9.57 -16.60
C ASP A 557 -29.82 -9.60 -16.85
N MET A 558 -29.37 -10.41 -17.82
CA MET A 558 -27.94 -10.57 -18.13
C MET A 558 -27.25 -9.30 -18.67
N LEU A 559 -28.03 -8.36 -19.23
CA LEU A 559 -27.53 -7.17 -19.92
C LEU A 559 -27.61 -5.96 -18.99
N GLU A 560 -28.77 -5.79 -18.33
CA GLU A 560 -28.99 -4.86 -17.20
C GLU A 560 -28.57 -5.48 -15.86
N ASN A 561 -27.32 -5.95 -15.77
CA ASN A 561 -26.69 -6.32 -14.50
C ASN A 561 -25.97 -5.11 -13.87
N ALA A 562 -26.37 -4.75 -12.65
CA ALA A 562 -26.01 -3.46 -12.02
C ALA A 562 -24.49 -3.22 -11.85
N VAL A 563 -23.67 -4.27 -11.86
CA VAL A 563 -22.22 -4.22 -11.62
C VAL A 563 -21.38 -5.02 -12.61
N HIS A 564 -20.22 -4.46 -12.94
CA HIS A 564 -19.15 -5.07 -13.72
C HIS A 564 -17.79 -4.88 -13.00
N GLY A 565 -16.81 -5.66 -13.41
CA GLY A 565 -15.44 -5.56 -12.93
C GLY A 565 -14.52 -6.58 -13.60
N SER A 566 -13.24 -6.46 -13.29
CA SER A 566 -12.17 -7.19 -13.97
C SER A 566 -12.22 -8.71 -13.78
N SER A 567 -11.49 -9.43 -14.65
CA SER A 567 -11.46 -10.91 -14.66
C SER A 567 -10.18 -11.52 -14.11
N ASN A 568 -9.09 -10.76 -14.12
CA ASN A 568 -7.78 -11.09 -13.54
C ASN A 568 -6.98 -9.77 -13.36
N ASN A 569 -5.82 -9.83 -12.71
CA ASN A 569 -4.98 -8.65 -12.43
C ASN A 569 -4.48 -7.92 -13.69
N GLN A 570 -4.13 -8.64 -14.77
CA GLN A 570 -3.74 -8.00 -16.04
C GLN A 570 -4.90 -7.20 -16.66
N HIS A 571 -6.11 -7.75 -16.60
CA HIS A 571 -7.33 -7.09 -17.06
C HIS A 571 -7.70 -5.90 -16.15
N ALA A 572 -7.46 -5.99 -14.84
CA ALA A 572 -7.60 -4.85 -13.93
C ALA A 572 -6.68 -3.70 -14.34
N HIS A 573 -5.36 -3.92 -14.37
CA HIS A 573 -4.38 -2.90 -14.73
C HIS A 573 -4.71 -2.24 -16.08
N GLN A 574 -5.00 -3.02 -17.12
CA GLN A 574 -5.37 -2.50 -18.45
C GLN A 574 -6.63 -1.60 -18.45
N LYS A 575 -7.69 -1.96 -17.71
CA LYS A 575 -8.92 -1.16 -17.68
C LYS A 575 -8.82 0.03 -16.75
N ILE A 576 -8.06 -0.09 -15.66
CA ILE A 576 -7.74 1.02 -14.76
C ILE A 576 -6.97 2.09 -15.54
N GLN A 577 -5.86 1.73 -16.18
CA GLN A 577 -5.05 2.63 -17.01
C GLN A 577 -5.88 3.29 -18.12
N PHE A 578 -6.77 2.53 -18.78
CA PHE A 578 -7.65 3.06 -19.82
C PHE A 578 -8.68 4.11 -19.32
N ILE A 579 -9.17 4.01 -18.08
CA ILE A 579 -10.22 4.90 -17.54
C ILE A 579 -9.63 6.09 -16.75
N PHE A 580 -8.50 5.87 -16.08
CA PHE A 580 -7.89 6.82 -15.13
C PHE A 580 -6.53 7.37 -15.59
N GLY A 581 -5.90 6.78 -16.60
CA GLY A 581 -4.53 7.12 -17.03
C GLY A 581 -3.47 6.40 -16.19
N ASP A 582 -2.24 6.88 -16.24
CA ASP A 582 -1.19 6.41 -15.34
C ASP A 582 -1.48 6.93 -13.93
N ILE A 583 -2.06 6.04 -13.11
CA ILE A 583 -2.23 6.28 -11.69
C ILE A 583 -0.87 6.10 -11.02
N SER A 584 -0.16 7.20 -10.77
CA SER A 584 0.79 7.23 -9.66
C SER A 584 0.01 7.04 -8.36
N SER A 585 0.50 6.20 -7.45
CA SER A 585 -0.18 5.77 -6.22
C SER A 585 -0.33 6.88 -5.15
N GLU A 586 -0.88 8.03 -5.51
CA GLU A 586 -1.35 9.06 -4.60
C GLU A 586 -2.86 8.85 -4.37
N SER A 587 -3.20 8.37 -3.17
CA SER A 587 -4.57 8.02 -2.77
C SER A 587 -5.39 9.27 -2.47
N VAL A 588 -6.02 9.84 -3.51
CA VAL A 588 -6.94 10.98 -3.38
C VAL A 588 -8.31 10.49 -2.90
N ILE A 589 -8.52 10.50 -1.58
CA ILE A 589 -9.85 10.32 -0.98
C ILE A 589 -10.70 11.56 -1.29
N ILE A 590 -11.69 11.41 -2.15
CA ILE A 590 -12.69 12.45 -2.43
C ILE A 590 -13.92 12.20 -1.57
N ASP A 591 -14.19 13.10 -0.62
CA ASP A 591 -15.52 13.28 -0.05
C ASP A 591 -16.18 14.56 -0.63
N GLY A 592 -17.50 14.52 -0.82
CA GLY A 592 -18.13 15.24 -1.92
C GLY A 592 -18.33 16.75 -1.77
N ALA A 593 -17.71 17.54 -2.67
CA ALA A 593 -18.21 18.87 -3.08
C ALA A 593 -17.92 19.14 -4.57
N ALA A 594 -18.91 19.59 -5.33
CA ALA A 594 -18.82 19.70 -6.79
C ALA A 594 -18.35 21.09 -7.28
N SER A 595 -17.32 21.14 -8.14
CA SER A 595 -17.03 22.19 -9.15
C SER A 595 -15.69 21.93 -9.87
N PRO A 596 -15.44 22.53 -11.05
CA PRO A 596 -16.29 22.63 -12.22
C PRO A 596 -15.60 22.01 -13.47
N LEU A 597 -16.32 21.98 -14.60
CA LEU A 597 -15.84 21.47 -15.89
C LEU A 597 -14.50 22.08 -16.35
N LEU A 598 -13.55 21.21 -16.70
CA LEU A 598 -12.45 21.50 -17.63
C LEU A 598 -12.44 20.41 -18.70
N GLU A 599 -12.80 20.80 -19.92
CA GLU A 599 -12.68 19.95 -21.12
C GLU A 599 -11.23 19.97 -21.60
N THR A 600 -10.62 18.79 -21.78
CA THR A 600 -9.33 18.65 -22.48
C THR A 600 -9.38 17.45 -23.42
N GLU A 601 -9.63 17.71 -24.71
CA GLU A 601 -9.62 16.70 -25.79
C GLU A 601 -8.18 16.25 -26.19
N GLU A 602 -7.14 16.73 -25.52
CA GLU A 602 -5.76 16.68 -26.02
C GLU A 602 -5.08 15.30 -25.90
N SER A 603 -5.52 14.42 -24.98
CA SER A 603 -4.90 13.10 -24.76
C SER A 603 -5.11 12.07 -25.89
N PHE A 604 -6.06 12.31 -26.81
CA PHE A 604 -6.35 11.39 -27.92
C PHE A 604 -5.60 11.71 -29.23
N ALA A 605 -4.79 12.78 -29.26
CA ALA A 605 -4.01 13.15 -30.44
C ALA A 605 -2.72 12.33 -30.60
N GLU A 606 -2.01 12.04 -29.51
CA GLU A 606 -0.65 11.47 -29.59
C GLU A 606 -0.62 9.98 -29.95
N LEU A 607 -1.64 9.21 -29.53
CA LEU A 607 -1.77 7.78 -29.89
C LEU A 607 -1.95 7.52 -31.41
N LYS A 608 -2.24 8.54 -32.22
CA LYS A 608 -2.32 8.40 -33.70
C LYS A 608 -0.96 8.50 -34.40
N ASN A 609 0.05 9.12 -33.80
CA ASN A 609 1.33 9.36 -34.48
C ASN A 609 2.29 8.15 -34.45
N LEU A 610 2.05 7.16 -33.59
CA LEU A 610 2.91 5.97 -33.46
C LEU A 610 2.59 4.80 -34.40
N GLN A 611 1.53 4.91 -35.23
CA GLN A 611 1.18 3.89 -36.24
C GLN A 611 1.31 4.36 -37.70
N ALA A 612 1.74 5.61 -37.93
CA ALA A 612 1.79 6.24 -39.25
C ALA A 612 3.19 6.25 -39.91
N SER A 613 4.04 5.24 -39.66
CA SER A 613 5.41 5.20 -40.21
C SER A 613 5.84 3.82 -40.73
N ARG A 614 5.02 3.17 -41.59
CA ARG A 614 5.46 2.00 -42.40
C ARG A 614 4.56 1.75 -43.62
N SER A 615 4.84 2.42 -44.75
CA SER A 615 4.65 1.90 -46.12
C SER A 615 5.34 2.81 -47.15
N PRO A 616 5.81 2.30 -48.30
CA PRO A 616 6.81 2.98 -49.13
C PRO A 616 6.26 3.63 -50.41
N SER A 617 6.98 4.62 -50.95
CA SER A 617 6.86 5.05 -52.35
C SER A 617 8.21 5.49 -52.92
N SER A 618 8.40 5.26 -54.21
CA SER A 618 9.66 5.37 -54.97
C SER A 618 9.97 6.80 -55.47
N ASP A 619 11.26 7.11 -55.72
CA ASP A 619 11.80 7.12 -57.10
C ASP A 619 13.32 7.44 -57.18
N ASP A 620 13.88 7.09 -58.35
CA ASP A 620 15.13 7.53 -58.99
C ASP A 620 16.54 6.94 -58.66
N VAL A 621 16.93 5.98 -59.52
CA VAL A 621 18.08 6.04 -60.47
C VAL A 621 19.42 5.33 -60.19
N ARG A 622 19.72 4.38 -61.10
CA ARG A 622 21.01 3.72 -61.48
C ARG A 622 21.60 2.71 -60.46
N ASN A 623 22.17 1.56 -60.88
CA ASN A 623 22.72 1.20 -62.21
C ASN A 623 22.85 -0.34 -62.38
N GLN A 624 22.61 -0.89 -63.59
CA GLN A 624 23.20 -2.12 -64.21
C GLN A 624 23.19 -3.46 -63.39
N THR A 625 22.83 -4.65 -63.90
CA THR A 625 22.72 -5.17 -65.28
C THR A 625 21.92 -6.49 -65.29
N GLU A 626 21.11 -6.76 -66.32
CA GLU A 626 20.69 -8.14 -66.68
C GLU A 626 21.70 -8.78 -67.68
N PRO A 627 21.59 -10.09 -68.01
CA PRO A 627 20.63 -10.58 -69.02
C PRO A 627 19.64 -11.64 -68.44
N SER A 628 18.35 -11.60 -68.78
CA SER A 628 17.68 -12.28 -69.93
C SER A 628 17.98 -13.79 -70.05
N SER A 629 17.03 -14.69 -70.37
CA SER A 629 15.79 -14.51 -71.15
C SER A 629 14.81 -15.69 -71.00
N THR A 630 13.54 -15.51 -71.46
CA THR A 630 12.60 -16.54 -72.02
C THR A 630 12.13 -17.69 -71.07
N GLU A 631 10.91 -18.25 -71.12
CA GLU A 631 9.81 -18.17 -72.10
C GLU A 631 8.43 -18.58 -71.49
N ALA A 632 7.36 -18.34 -72.27
CA ALA A 632 5.96 -18.79 -72.16
C ALA A 632 5.70 -20.19 -71.53
N ALA A 633 4.71 -20.41 -70.64
CA ALA A 633 3.23 -20.39 -70.76
C ALA A 633 2.59 -21.70 -71.29
N GLU A 634 1.54 -22.18 -70.58
CA GLU A 634 0.35 -22.98 -71.01
C GLU A 634 0.55 -24.27 -71.87
N GLU A 635 -0.19 -25.39 -71.76
CA GLU A 635 -1.49 -25.72 -71.12
C GLU A 635 -1.73 -27.27 -71.09
N ILE A 636 -2.73 -27.74 -70.30
CA ILE A 636 -3.65 -28.89 -70.57
C ILE A 636 -3.20 -30.40 -70.41
N LYS A 637 -3.71 -31.01 -69.30
CA LYS A 637 -4.41 -32.33 -69.13
C LYS A 637 -3.67 -33.70 -69.41
N PRO A 638 -4.32 -34.89 -69.31
CA PRO A 638 -4.59 -35.65 -68.06
C PRO A 638 -4.29 -37.19 -68.16
N GLU A 639 -4.68 -37.99 -67.15
CA GLU A 639 -5.00 -39.47 -67.10
C GLU A 639 -4.51 -40.06 -65.73
N THR A 640 -5.32 -40.62 -64.80
CA THR A 640 -6.24 -41.79 -64.72
C THR A 640 -5.59 -43.18 -64.47
N THR A 641 -5.83 -43.76 -63.28
CA THR A 641 -6.06 -45.19 -62.93
C THR A 641 -6.24 -45.24 -61.39
N GLU A 642 -7.34 -45.73 -60.78
CA GLU A 642 -7.81 -47.13 -60.59
C GLU A 642 -6.79 -48.05 -59.85
N SER A 643 -7.15 -48.93 -58.89
CA SER A 643 -8.44 -49.28 -58.24
C SER A 643 -8.24 -50.13 -56.95
N GLN A 644 -9.32 -50.31 -56.17
CA GLN A 644 -9.54 -51.19 -54.98
C GLN A 644 -9.58 -52.72 -55.37
N PRO A 645 -9.83 -53.79 -54.51
CA PRO A 645 -10.78 -53.82 -53.36
C PRO A 645 -10.72 -54.93 -52.24
N ALA A 646 -11.72 -54.88 -51.34
CA ALA A 646 -12.59 -55.98 -50.82
C ALA A 646 -12.37 -56.73 -49.47
N SER A 647 -13.45 -56.72 -48.65
CA SER A 647 -14.00 -57.75 -47.70
C SER A 647 -13.13 -58.22 -46.51
N SER A 648 -13.62 -58.60 -45.30
CA SER A 648 -14.97 -58.82 -44.67
C SER A 648 -14.73 -59.16 -43.16
N ASP A 649 -15.65 -59.32 -42.19
CA ASP A 649 -17.14 -59.38 -42.10
C ASP A 649 -17.60 -59.04 -40.63
N GLU A 650 -18.82 -59.44 -40.20
CA GLU A 650 -19.36 -59.55 -38.81
C GLU A 650 -19.68 -58.22 -38.05
N THR A 651 -20.96 -57.78 -38.03
CA THR A 651 -22.04 -58.03 -37.01
C THR A 651 -21.80 -57.34 -35.65
N GLU A 652 -22.78 -56.73 -34.97
CA GLU A 652 -24.21 -57.01 -34.87
C GLU A 652 -25.04 -55.72 -34.60
N ALA A 653 -26.38 -55.78 -34.65
CA ALA A 653 -27.26 -54.61 -34.55
C ALA A 653 -28.36 -54.76 -33.49
N LEU A 654 -28.86 -53.61 -33.01
CA LEU A 654 -30.23 -53.34 -32.54
C LEU A 654 -30.95 -54.38 -31.66
N GLU A 655 -31.35 -53.97 -30.44
CA GLU A 655 -32.78 -53.94 -30.08
C GLU A 655 -33.06 -53.12 -28.79
N MET A 656 -34.17 -52.36 -28.81
CA MET A 656 -34.90 -51.95 -27.60
C MET A 656 -36.27 -52.62 -27.61
N PRO A 657 -36.78 -52.99 -26.42
CA PRO A 657 -38.20 -52.80 -26.09
C PRO A 657 -38.33 -52.04 -24.76
N THR A 658 -38.95 -50.85 -24.68
CA THR A 658 -40.39 -50.54 -24.72
C THR A 658 -41.24 -51.05 -23.54
N SER A 659 -42.12 -50.15 -23.08
CA SER A 659 -43.33 -50.34 -22.24
C SER A 659 -43.22 -50.65 -20.73
N SER A 660 -43.58 -49.61 -19.96
CA SER A 660 -44.35 -49.57 -18.69
C SER A 660 -45.70 -50.35 -18.78
N PRO A 661 -46.60 -50.47 -17.76
CA PRO A 661 -46.83 -49.55 -16.61
C PRO A 661 -47.30 -50.21 -15.27
N GLN A 662 -47.83 -49.36 -14.36
CA GLN A 662 -48.72 -49.66 -13.21
C GLN A 662 -48.07 -50.29 -11.94
N ASP A 663 -48.47 -49.97 -10.69
CA ASP A 663 -49.63 -49.14 -10.26
C ASP A 663 -49.49 -48.45 -8.87
N ALA A 664 -50.37 -47.46 -8.67
CA ALA A 664 -51.05 -47.05 -7.43
C ALA A 664 -50.29 -46.69 -6.10
N GLY A 665 -50.12 -45.38 -5.88
CA GLY A 665 -50.70 -44.63 -4.73
C GLY A 665 -50.14 -44.86 -3.30
N LEU A 666 -50.57 -44.15 -2.26
CA LEU A 666 -51.51 -43.00 -2.14
C LEU A 666 -51.09 -42.14 -0.92
N TYR A 667 -51.21 -40.80 -1.04
CA TYR A 667 -51.74 -39.87 0.01
C TYR A 667 -50.92 -39.67 1.31
N LEU A 668 -51.09 -38.61 2.11
CA LEU A 668 -51.41 -37.17 1.91
C LEU A 668 -51.28 -36.51 3.30
N ASN A 669 -50.75 -35.28 3.39
CA ASN A 669 -50.82 -34.36 4.54
C ASN A 669 -50.13 -34.82 5.86
N GLU A 670 -49.74 -33.93 6.78
CA GLU A 670 -49.83 -32.45 6.86
C GLU A 670 -48.43 -31.79 6.91
#